data_AF-A0A958FED7-F1
#
_entry.id   AF-A0A958FED7-F1
#
_cell.length_a   1.000
_cell.length_b   1.000
_cell.length_c   1.000
_cell.angle_alpha   90.00
_cell.angle_beta   90.00
_cell.angle_gamma   90.00
#
_symmetry.space_group_name_H-M   'P 1'
#
loop_
_entity.id
_entity.type
_entity.pdbx_description
1 polymer ?
#
loop_
_entity_poly.entity_id
_entity_poly.type
_entity_poly.pdbx_seq_one_letter_code
_entity_poly.pdbx_strand_id
1 'polypeptide(L)'
;MLLTGIILIAAGQSLQAQPQPPKYSEVKIWISSPADAQALQQANLVLDHFHAAPDHIETVLNEYELAKLQQSGLGYEVLIPDLSAHYEANIRRTPAELKILEKEMQEQYNVSGFGFGSMGGYYTFDEVVAQLDSMRLNYPNLISQRESIGLSLQGRDLWAVRISDNPDLNEGEPEILYTALHHAREPQSMATIVYFMYYLLENYGTNPDVTYLVNNRELYFVPVLNPDGYVYNQQTNPNGGGYWRKNRRNNGNGTFGVDLNRNYGFQWGYDNSGSSPDPGDETYRGTAAFSEPETQVIRDFCNVHTFKLGLNYHSYQNILIYPWGYINALPPAPDDGIFIALAEDMTQFNNYDHGNSTQLLYPVNGSSDDWMYGEQTTKDKIFSMTPEVGSFFDGFWPDPNRIFPLAEENVYLNMALARGEGVITADSLDPLPPANPAAYSDYTTPTSIQINWIDPTSLANGDPLLPGEFTIEISRDGSPLASVNGGMQGYTDSGLNDGQEYNYDLYTRVTATDSISEAVGASWIAGGSPVPTAPAGLSCIPSTSQAMLSWSDPTTQIDGTPLDDLDHINIYRNGILIGSAAPGAESYTDTPPQGFTYDYYITAVDNENPPNESAPGNTVNCFVGDTPNFMVWVGPDATG
;
A
#
# COMPACT_ATOMS: atom_id res chain seq x y z
N MET A 1 -7.27 60.17 -43.92
CA MET A 1 -8.70 60.54 -43.82
C MET A 1 -9.46 59.49 -44.61
N LEU A 2 -9.99 58.45 -43.94
CA LEU A 2 -11.40 58.32 -43.50
C LEU A 2 -12.34 58.31 -44.73
N LEU A 3 -13.21 57.34 -45.00
CA LEU A 3 -13.88 56.32 -44.20
C LEU A 3 -14.62 55.42 -45.23
N THR A 4 -14.39 54.11 -45.27
CA THR A 4 -15.27 53.17 -45.98
C THR A 4 -16.22 52.55 -44.96
N GLY A 5 -17.51 52.90 -45.06
CA GLY A 5 -18.57 52.39 -44.20
C GLY A 5 -18.91 50.94 -44.54
N ILE A 6 -18.79 50.07 -43.53
CA ILE A 6 -19.35 48.72 -43.55
C ILE A 6 -20.70 48.80 -42.83
N ILE A 7 -21.74 48.37 -43.55
CA ILE A 7 -23.09 48.16 -43.02
C ILE A 7 -23.04 46.92 -42.13
N LEU A 8 -23.18 47.09 -40.81
CA LEU A 8 -23.45 45.99 -39.89
C LEU A 8 -24.92 45.59 -39.98
N ILE A 9 -25.16 44.37 -40.47
CA ILE A 9 -26.43 43.67 -40.26
C ILE A 9 -26.37 43.12 -38.83
N ALA A 10 -27.09 43.75 -37.91
CA ALA A 10 -27.32 43.22 -36.58
C ALA A 10 -28.24 42.00 -36.68
N ALA A 11 -27.67 40.80 -36.65
CA ALA A 11 -28.42 39.59 -36.33
C ALA A 11 -28.77 39.66 -34.83
N GLY A 12 -30.02 39.98 -34.53
CA GLY A 12 -30.56 39.86 -33.18
C GLY A 12 -30.56 38.40 -32.79
N GLN A 13 -29.52 37.97 -32.07
CA GLN A 13 -29.62 36.76 -31.26
C GLN A 13 -30.62 37.06 -30.16
N SER A 14 -31.76 36.37 -30.19
CA SER A 14 -32.62 36.27 -29.03
C SER A 14 -31.77 35.75 -27.88
N LEU A 15 -31.59 36.58 -26.84
CA LEU A 15 -31.19 36.12 -25.52
C LEU A 15 -32.24 35.10 -25.06
N GLN A 16 -32.04 33.83 -25.40
CA GLN A 16 -32.66 32.76 -24.63
C GLN A 16 -32.11 32.93 -23.22
N ALA A 17 -32.98 33.27 -22.27
CA ALA A 17 -32.63 33.23 -20.86
C ALA A 17 -31.97 31.87 -20.59
N GLN A 18 -30.75 31.88 -20.03
CA GLN A 18 -30.20 30.63 -19.54
C GLN A 18 -31.21 30.02 -18.56
N PRO A 19 -31.51 28.71 -18.67
CA PRO A 19 -32.35 28.07 -17.68
C PRO A 19 -31.79 28.39 -16.30
N GLN A 20 -32.65 28.75 -15.35
CA GLN A 20 -32.22 28.91 -13.97
C GLN A 20 -31.56 27.59 -13.53
N PRO A 21 -30.48 27.63 -12.73
CA PRO A 21 -29.87 26.42 -12.22
C PRO A 21 -30.95 25.57 -11.50
N PRO A 22 -30.91 24.24 -11.66
CA PRO A 22 -31.89 23.38 -11.01
C PRO A 22 -31.78 23.55 -9.51
N LYS A 23 -32.93 23.57 -8.83
CA LYS A 23 -32.97 23.60 -7.37
C LYS A 23 -32.81 22.20 -6.81
N TYR A 24 -32.12 22.14 -5.68
CA TYR A 24 -31.94 20.93 -4.89
C TYR A 24 -32.59 21.14 -3.54
N SER A 25 -33.39 20.16 -3.12
CA SER A 25 -34.08 20.18 -1.84
C SER A 25 -33.69 18.96 -1.02
N GLU A 26 -33.45 19.19 0.26
CA GLU A 26 -33.36 18.11 1.24
C GLU A 26 -34.77 17.71 1.65
N VAL A 27 -35.06 16.43 1.56
CA VAL A 27 -36.38 15.87 1.82
C VAL A 27 -36.29 14.69 2.75
N LYS A 28 -37.30 14.58 3.60
CA LYS A 28 -37.57 13.43 4.45
C LYS A 28 -38.73 12.65 3.86
N ILE A 29 -38.49 11.38 3.52
CA ILE A 29 -39.47 10.47 2.91
C ILE A 29 -39.85 9.42 3.95
N TRP A 30 -41.14 9.33 4.29
CA TRP A 30 -41.62 8.34 5.24
C TRP A 30 -41.68 6.95 4.60
N ILE A 31 -40.99 5.96 5.19
CA ILE A 31 -40.97 4.57 4.75
C ILE A 31 -41.34 3.70 5.96
N SER A 32 -42.63 3.49 6.18
CA SER A 32 -43.14 2.80 7.38
C SER A 32 -43.71 1.40 7.08
N SER A 33 -43.76 1.00 5.82
CA SER A 33 -44.29 -0.29 5.38
C SER A 33 -43.58 -0.84 4.14
N PRO A 34 -43.65 -2.16 3.88
CA PRO A 34 -43.17 -2.74 2.62
C PRO A 34 -43.85 -2.14 1.37
N ALA A 35 -45.08 -1.64 1.51
CA ALA A 35 -45.79 -0.96 0.42
C ALA A 35 -45.15 0.39 0.08
N ASP A 36 -44.67 1.13 1.10
CA ASP A 36 -43.95 2.40 0.88
C ASP A 36 -42.60 2.16 0.21
N ALA A 37 -41.86 1.13 0.63
CA ALA A 37 -40.62 0.71 -0.03
C ALA A 37 -40.86 0.31 -1.50
N GLN A 38 -41.95 -0.39 -1.78
CA GLN A 38 -42.35 -0.74 -3.14
C GLN A 38 -42.76 0.49 -3.95
N ALA A 39 -43.47 1.46 -3.35
CA ALA A 39 -43.85 2.70 -4.01
C ALA A 39 -42.63 3.56 -4.36
N LEU A 40 -41.62 3.63 -3.48
CA LEU A 40 -40.35 4.28 -3.75
C LEU A 40 -39.63 3.63 -4.93
N GLN A 41 -39.57 2.30 -4.96
CA GLN A 41 -38.99 1.54 -6.07
C GLN A 41 -39.76 1.77 -7.38
N GLN A 42 -41.10 1.79 -7.34
CA GLN A 42 -41.96 2.04 -8.51
C GLN A 42 -41.87 3.48 -9.02
N ALA A 43 -41.56 4.44 -8.15
CA ALA A 43 -41.27 5.82 -8.55
C ALA A 43 -39.99 5.94 -9.40
N ASN A 44 -39.19 4.87 -9.47
CA ASN A 44 -37.91 4.83 -10.16
C ASN A 44 -37.00 5.99 -9.73
N LEU A 45 -37.00 6.25 -8.41
CA LEU A 45 -36.12 7.20 -7.75
C LEU A 45 -34.87 6.44 -7.30
N VAL A 46 -33.75 6.71 -7.95
CA VAL A 46 -32.44 6.21 -7.52
C VAL A 46 -31.88 7.23 -6.54
N LEU A 47 -31.94 6.92 -5.25
CA LEU A 47 -31.47 7.84 -4.20
C LEU A 47 -29.94 7.80 -4.12
N ASP A 48 -29.30 8.93 -4.41
CA ASP A 48 -27.87 9.17 -4.18
C ASP A 48 -27.72 9.83 -2.82
N HIS A 49 -26.88 9.26 -1.95
CA HIS A 49 -26.62 9.71 -0.57
C HIS A 49 -27.90 9.91 0.27
N PHE A 50 -28.12 8.99 1.21
CA PHE A 50 -29.28 9.07 2.09
C PHE A 50 -28.94 8.66 3.52
N HIS A 51 -29.63 9.27 4.47
CA HIS A 51 -29.66 8.81 5.85
C HIS A 51 -30.92 7.99 6.08
N ALA A 52 -30.77 6.70 6.35
CA ALA A 52 -31.89 5.82 6.66
C ALA A 52 -32.11 5.75 8.18
N ALA A 53 -33.33 6.05 8.58
CA ALA A 53 -33.86 5.81 9.92
C ALA A 53 -34.93 4.71 9.87
N PRO A 54 -35.35 4.15 11.04
CA PRO A 54 -36.30 3.04 11.07
C PRO A 54 -37.65 3.30 10.37
N ASP A 55 -38.07 4.55 10.25
CA ASP A 55 -39.37 4.97 9.71
C ASP A 55 -39.29 5.97 8.55
N HIS A 56 -38.09 6.41 8.16
CA HIS A 56 -37.90 7.39 7.09
C HIS A 56 -36.51 7.36 6.45
N ILE A 57 -36.39 8.04 5.31
CA ILE A 57 -35.14 8.29 4.60
C ILE A 57 -35.00 9.79 4.40
N GLU A 58 -33.85 10.36 4.75
CA GLU A 58 -33.48 11.76 4.43
C GLU A 58 -32.50 11.75 3.25
N THR A 59 -32.77 12.54 2.21
CA THR A 59 -31.97 12.55 0.98
C THR A 59 -32.14 13.88 0.24
N VAL A 60 -31.27 14.13 -0.74
CA VAL A 60 -31.33 15.32 -1.59
C VAL A 60 -31.88 14.97 -2.96
N LEU A 61 -32.93 15.68 -3.38
CA LEU A 61 -33.54 15.51 -4.69
C LEU A 61 -33.44 16.81 -5.50
N ASN A 62 -33.20 16.69 -6.80
CA ASN A 62 -33.40 17.79 -7.72
C ASN A 62 -34.90 18.03 -8.00
N GLU A 63 -35.25 19.12 -8.68
CA GLU A 63 -36.66 19.44 -8.99
C GLU A 63 -37.40 18.32 -9.76
N TYR A 64 -36.69 17.58 -10.62
CA TYR A 64 -37.26 16.49 -11.41
C TYR A 64 -37.58 15.25 -10.55
N GLU A 65 -36.65 14.88 -9.68
CA GLU A 65 -36.80 13.77 -8.73
C GLU A 65 -37.85 14.10 -7.65
N LEU A 66 -37.87 15.34 -7.16
CA LEU A 66 -38.92 15.79 -6.24
C LEU A 66 -40.31 15.70 -6.89
N ALA A 67 -40.43 15.98 -8.18
CA ALA A 67 -41.68 15.81 -8.92
C ALA A 67 -42.07 14.32 -9.08
N LYS A 68 -41.10 13.41 -9.23
CA LYS A 68 -41.35 11.94 -9.19
C LYS A 68 -41.84 11.51 -7.81
N LEU A 69 -41.20 12.00 -6.74
CA LEU A 69 -41.60 11.72 -5.36
C LEU A 69 -43.03 12.20 -5.09
N GLN A 70 -43.40 13.40 -5.56
CA GLN A 70 -44.76 13.92 -5.46
C GLN A 70 -45.78 13.03 -6.17
N GLN A 71 -45.42 12.47 -7.33
CA GLN A 71 -46.31 11.61 -8.13
C GLN A 71 -46.45 10.20 -7.55
N SER A 72 -45.48 9.71 -6.78
CA SER A 72 -45.54 8.38 -6.15
C SER A 72 -46.61 8.28 -5.06
N GLY A 73 -47.02 9.43 -4.50
CA GLY A 73 -47.99 9.48 -3.40
C GLY A 73 -47.40 9.14 -2.03
N LEU A 74 -46.08 8.96 -1.93
CA LEU A 74 -45.39 8.77 -0.65
C LEU A 74 -45.54 10.02 0.23
N GLY A 75 -45.69 9.81 1.54
CA GLY A 75 -45.62 10.90 2.51
C GLY A 75 -44.19 11.44 2.56
N TYR A 76 -44.02 12.76 2.42
CA TYR A 76 -42.71 13.40 2.54
C TYR A 76 -42.82 14.80 3.15
N GLU A 77 -41.70 15.29 3.67
CA GLU A 77 -41.50 16.65 4.17
C GLU A 77 -40.28 17.26 3.48
N VAL A 78 -40.37 18.52 3.05
CA VAL A 78 -39.21 19.27 2.54
C VAL A 78 -38.53 19.95 3.72
N LEU A 79 -37.34 19.48 4.09
CA LEU A 79 -36.56 20.01 5.20
C LEU A 79 -35.85 21.31 4.81
N ILE A 80 -35.18 21.30 3.65
CA ILE A 80 -34.50 22.46 3.09
C ILE A 80 -34.94 22.62 1.63
N PRO A 81 -35.71 23.67 1.29
CA PRO A 81 -36.25 23.82 -0.07
C PRO A 81 -35.21 24.27 -1.10
N ASP A 82 -34.12 24.92 -0.67
CA ASP A 82 -33.07 25.45 -1.55
C ASP A 82 -31.71 25.28 -0.85
N LEU A 83 -31.05 24.15 -1.13
CA LEU A 83 -29.79 23.79 -0.51
C LEU A 83 -28.65 24.75 -0.86
N SER A 84 -28.58 25.20 -2.12
CA SER A 84 -27.56 26.15 -2.54
C SER A 84 -27.66 27.48 -1.77
N ALA A 85 -28.88 28.00 -1.61
CA ALA A 85 -29.09 29.21 -0.80
C ALA A 85 -28.80 28.97 0.69
N HIS A 86 -29.13 27.78 1.22
CA HIS A 86 -28.82 27.40 2.60
C HIS A 86 -27.31 27.40 2.86
N TYR A 87 -26.52 26.74 2.01
CA TYR A 87 -25.07 26.69 2.15
C TYR A 87 -24.43 28.06 1.96
N GLU A 88 -24.81 28.82 0.91
CA GLU A 88 -24.28 30.17 0.69
C GLU A 88 -24.48 31.08 1.91
N ALA A 89 -25.58 30.92 2.64
CA ALA A 89 -25.83 31.67 3.87
C ALA A 89 -24.95 31.24 5.06
N ASN A 90 -24.60 29.95 5.14
CA ASN A 90 -23.93 29.36 6.31
C ASN A 90 -22.40 29.30 6.20
N ILE A 91 -21.85 29.07 5.00
CA ILE A 91 -20.40 28.93 4.79
C ILE A 91 -19.70 30.28 4.58
N ARG A 92 -20.47 31.36 4.42
CA ARG A 92 -19.90 32.66 4.07
C ARG A 92 -18.95 33.15 5.16
N ARG A 93 -17.75 33.49 4.73
CA ARG A 93 -16.72 34.18 5.51
C ARG A 93 -16.25 35.40 4.74
N THR A 94 -15.86 36.43 5.47
CA THR A 94 -15.18 37.57 4.86
C THR A 94 -13.75 37.18 4.47
N PRO A 95 -13.14 37.83 3.47
CA PRO A 95 -11.74 37.56 3.12
C PRO A 95 -10.76 37.76 4.28
N ALA A 96 -11.08 38.66 5.23
CA ALA A 96 -10.26 38.88 6.41
C ALA A 96 -10.34 37.70 7.40
N GLU A 97 -11.54 37.14 7.61
CA GLU A 97 -11.74 35.96 8.45
C GLU A 97 -11.05 34.72 7.85
N LEU A 98 -11.20 34.50 6.53
CA LEU A 98 -10.51 33.40 5.85
C LEU A 98 -9.00 33.53 5.97
N LYS A 99 -8.44 34.73 5.84
CA LYS A 99 -6.98 34.94 5.98
C LYS A 99 -6.47 34.68 7.40
N ILE A 100 -7.25 35.02 8.43
CA ILE A 100 -6.88 34.71 9.82
C ILE A 100 -6.92 33.20 10.02
N LEU A 101 -8.02 32.57 9.61
CA LEU A 101 -8.21 31.13 9.71
C LEU A 101 -7.13 30.36 8.92
N GLU A 102 -6.77 30.81 7.72
CA GLU A 102 -5.72 30.20 6.90
C GLU A 102 -4.40 30.17 7.66
N LYS A 103 -4.00 31.31 8.23
CA LYS A 103 -2.78 31.40 9.01
C LYS A 103 -2.82 30.45 10.22
N GLU A 104 -3.94 30.42 10.95
CA GLU A 104 -4.11 29.54 12.11
C GLU A 104 -4.02 28.06 11.70
N MET A 105 -4.68 27.66 10.62
CA MET A 105 -4.67 26.28 10.13
C MET A 105 -3.29 25.88 9.59
N GLN A 106 -2.61 26.75 8.82
CA GLN A 106 -1.25 26.50 8.32
C GLN A 106 -0.25 26.33 9.47
N GLU A 107 -0.34 27.16 10.52
CA GLU A 107 0.50 27.04 11.72
C GLU A 107 0.18 25.76 12.52
N GLN A 108 -1.10 25.39 12.62
CA GLN A 108 -1.52 24.19 13.36
C GLN A 108 -1.09 22.89 12.68
N TYR A 109 -1.23 22.81 11.36
CA TYR A 109 -1.02 21.57 10.60
C TYR A 109 0.33 21.50 9.87
N ASN A 110 1.12 22.58 9.90
CA ASN A 110 2.44 22.66 9.29
C ASN A 110 2.45 22.33 7.79
N VAL A 111 1.44 22.83 7.07
CA VAL A 111 1.34 22.80 5.60
C VAL A 111 1.00 24.22 5.16
N SER A 112 2.01 24.94 4.69
CA SER A 112 2.00 26.39 4.45
C SER A 112 1.60 26.80 3.03
N GLY A 113 1.72 25.90 2.06
CA GLY A 113 1.33 26.13 0.67
C GLY A 113 -0.17 25.95 0.43
N PHE A 114 -0.86 25.17 1.26
CA PHE A 114 -2.30 25.01 1.19
C PHE A 114 -3.03 26.16 1.90
N GLY A 115 -4.07 26.72 1.26
CA GLY A 115 -4.88 27.82 1.76
C GLY A 115 -6.34 27.74 1.29
N PHE A 116 -7.10 28.80 1.52
CA PHE A 116 -8.49 28.89 1.08
C PHE A 116 -8.61 29.50 -0.32
N GLY A 117 -9.48 28.92 -1.13
CA GLY A 117 -9.86 29.50 -2.42
C GLY A 117 -11.04 30.47 -2.34
N SER A 118 -11.34 31.12 -3.46
CA SER A 118 -12.34 32.19 -3.50
C SER A 118 -13.80 31.72 -3.58
N MET A 119 -14.04 30.42 -3.79
CA MET A 119 -15.39 29.85 -3.90
C MET A 119 -15.79 29.16 -2.59
N GLY A 120 -16.25 29.93 -1.61
CA GLY A 120 -16.72 29.39 -0.32
C GLY A 120 -15.62 28.74 0.51
N GLY A 121 -14.36 29.13 0.30
CA GLY A 121 -13.17 28.51 0.91
C GLY A 121 -12.47 27.49 0.01
N TYR A 122 -13.10 27.05 -1.08
CA TYR A 122 -12.51 26.14 -2.05
C TYR A 122 -11.94 26.87 -3.27
N TYR A 123 -10.92 26.27 -3.88
CA TYR A 123 -10.31 26.79 -5.11
C TYR A 123 -11.26 26.70 -6.30
N THR A 124 -11.37 27.77 -7.06
CA THR A 124 -11.90 27.72 -8.44
C THR A 124 -10.99 26.88 -9.34
N PHE A 125 -11.45 26.54 -10.54
CA PHE A 125 -10.66 25.73 -11.49
C PHE A 125 -9.34 26.41 -11.84
N ASP A 126 -9.39 27.72 -12.10
CA ASP A 126 -8.20 28.52 -12.40
C ASP A 126 -7.27 28.62 -11.18
N GLU A 127 -7.82 28.68 -9.96
CA GLU A 127 -7.01 28.65 -8.74
C GLU A 127 -6.33 27.29 -8.53
N VAL A 128 -7.00 26.16 -8.80
CA VAL A 128 -6.36 24.84 -8.77
C VAL A 128 -5.20 24.78 -9.77
N VAL A 129 -5.42 25.25 -11.00
CA VAL A 129 -4.35 25.33 -12.02
C VAL A 129 -3.19 26.19 -11.54
N ALA A 130 -3.47 27.33 -10.89
CA ALA A 130 -2.45 28.19 -10.32
C ALA A 130 -1.70 27.54 -9.13
N GLN A 131 -2.37 26.69 -8.34
CA GLN A 131 -1.72 25.89 -7.29
C GLN A 131 -0.72 24.90 -7.90
N LEU A 132 -1.11 24.17 -8.95
CA LEU A 132 -0.20 23.24 -9.65
C LEU A 132 1.03 23.97 -10.23
N ASP A 133 0.82 25.13 -10.86
CA ASP A 133 1.92 25.95 -11.38
C ASP A 133 2.83 26.47 -10.25
N SER A 134 2.25 26.83 -9.10
CA SER A 134 3.01 27.29 -7.92
C SER A 134 3.82 26.17 -7.27
N MET A 135 3.26 24.96 -7.18
CA MET A 135 3.98 23.78 -6.69
C MET A 135 5.20 23.49 -7.57
N ARG A 136 5.07 23.50 -8.91
CA ARG A 136 6.21 23.31 -9.81
C ARG A 136 7.27 24.41 -9.67
N LEU A 137 6.86 25.66 -9.48
CA LEU A 137 7.80 26.77 -9.27
C LEU A 137 8.60 26.63 -7.97
N ASN A 138 7.96 26.19 -6.89
CA ASN A 138 8.56 26.12 -5.57
C ASN A 138 9.32 24.80 -5.32
N TYR A 139 8.90 23.71 -5.96
CA TYR A 139 9.46 22.36 -5.80
C TYR A 139 9.80 21.73 -7.16
N PRO A 140 10.64 22.37 -8.00
CA PRO A 140 10.86 21.95 -9.38
C PRO A 140 11.53 20.59 -9.55
N ASN A 141 12.08 20.02 -8.48
CA ASN A 141 12.68 18.68 -8.50
C ASN A 141 11.78 17.61 -7.88
N LEU A 142 10.57 17.96 -7.42
CA LEU A 142 9.69 17.01 -6.72
C LEU A 142 8.29 16.89 -7.34
N ILE A 143 7.90 17.83 -8.21
CA ILE A 143 6.64 17.76 -8.95
C ILE A 143 6.88 18.11 -10.42
N SER A 144 6.19 17.42 -11.32
CA SER A 144 6.28 17.63 -12.76
C SER A 144 5.65 18.97 -13.14
N GLN A 145 5.93 19.46 -14.35
CA GLN A 145 5.00 20.42 -14.94
C GLN A 145 3.64 19.74 -15.13
N ARG A 146 2.55 20.47 -14.90
CA ARG A 146 1.22 19.95 -15.22
C ARG A 146 1.12 19.61 -16.71
N GLU A 147 0.51 18.48 -16.99
CA GLU A 147 0.24 18.01 -18.33
C GLU A 147 -1.27 17.90 -18.57
N SER A 148 -1.69 18.17 -19.79
CA SER A 148 -3.08 17.91 -20.19
C SER A 148 -3.15 16.46 -20.65
N ILE A 149 -3.90 15.64 -19.90
CA ILE A 149 -4.16 14.23 -20.26
C ILE A 149 -5.32 14.10 -21.26
N GLY A 150 -6.01 15.21 -21.54
CA GLY A 150 -7.08 15.31 -22.52
C GLY A 150 -8.05 16.44 -22.21
N LEU A 151 -9.12 16.53 -23.01
CA LEU A 151 -10.08 17.62 -22.94
C LEU A 151 -11.46 17.15 -22.46
N SER A 152 -12.10 17.97 -21.64
CA SER A 152 -13.51 17.84 -21.26
C SER A 152 -14.44 18.10 -22.44
N LEU A 153 -15.74 17.89 -22.22
CA LEU A 153 -16.78 18.13 -23.24
C LEU A 153 -16.76 19.57 -23.79
N GLN A 154 -16.49 20.55 -22.94
CA GLN A 154 -16.43 21.97 -23.32
C GLN A 154 -15.00 22.44 -23.64
N GLY A 155 -14.05 21.51 -23.80
CA GLY A 155 -12.69 21.80 -24.24
C GLY A 155 -11.76 22.36 -23.17
N ARG A 156 -12.01 22.05 -21.89
CA ARG A 156 -11.08 22.35 -20.79
C ARG A 156 -10.13 21.19 -20.60
N ASP A 157 -8.86 21.49 -20.37
CA ASP A 157 -7.87 20.47 -20.04
C ASP A 157 -8.21 19.78 -18.72
N LEU A 158 -8.06 18.45 -18.71
CA LEU A 158 -7.92 17.65 -17.50
C LEU A 158 -6.44 17.63 -17.17
N TRP A 159 -6.06 18.29 -16.09
CA TRP A 159 -4.65 18.42 -15.69
C TRP A 159 -4.23 17.26 -14.80
N ALA A 160 -3.09 16.67 -15.14
CA ALA A 160 -2.36 15.74 -14.29
C ALA A 160 -1.00 16.32 -13.89
N VAL A 161 -0.49 15.90 -12.74
CA VAL A 161 0.89 16.11 -12.29
C VAL A 161 1.39 14.84 -11.63
N ARG A 162 2.71 14.67 -11.63
CA ARG A 162 3.40 13.59 -10.93
C ARG A 162 4.30 14.16 -9.84
N ILE A 163 4.29 13.54 -8.67
CA ILE A 163 5.25 13.79 -7.57
C ILE A 163 6.15 12.56 -7.42
N SER A 164 7.47 12.77 -7.54
CA SER A 164 8.56 11.81 -7.31
C SER A 164 9.87 12.59 -7.13
N ASP A 165 10.99 11.95 -6.79
CA ASP A 165 12.29 12.61 -6.64
C ASP A 165 12.95 12.98 -7.98
N ASN A 166 12.48 12.39 -9.09
CA ASN A 166 12.81 12.79 -10.46
C ASN A 166 11.54 12.95 -11.32
N PRO A 167 10.72 13.98 -11.07
CA PRO A 167 9.35 14.07 -11.59
C PRO A 167 9.25 14.36 -13.10
N ASP A 168 10.38 14.55 -13.79
CA ASP A 168 10.46 14.76 -15.24
C ASP A 168 10.99 13.51 -15.99
N LEU A 169 11.32 12.41 -15.28
CA LEU A 169 11.80 11.15 -15.83
C LEU A 169 10.88 10.00 -15.40
N ASN A 170 10.64 9.02 -16.25
CA ASN A 170 10.01 7.77 -15.82
C ASN A 170 11.12 6.82 -15.36
N GLU A 171 11.06 6.40 -14.09
CA GLU A 171 12.09 5.58 -13.44
C GLU A 171 11.64 4.14 -13.20
N GLY A 172 10.48 3.75 -13.72
CA GLY A 172 9.91 2.42 -13.50
C GLY A 172 9.47 2.17 -12.06
N GLU A 173 9.32 3.22 -11.26
CA GLU A 173 8.81 3.08 -9.90
C GLU A 173 7.30 2.79 -9.92
N PRO A 174 6.77 2.12 -8.90
CA PRO A 174 5.35 1.84 -8.78
C PRO A 174 4.51 3.12 -8.85
N GLU A 175 3.55 3.13 -9.78
CA GLU A 175 2.67 4.28 -10.00
C GLU A 175 1.38 4.17 -9.15
N ILE A 176 0.97 5.29 -8.56
CA ILE A 176 -0.26 5.41 -7.76
C ILE A 176 -1.09 6.58 -8.27
N LEU A 177 -2.39 6.36 -8.45
CA LEU A 177 -3.31 7.36 -9.00
C LEU A 177 -4.23 7.95 -7.92
N TYR A 178 -4.24 9.27 -7.79
CA TYR A 178 -5.22 10.01 -6.99
C TYR A 178 -6.05 10.91 -7.90
N THR A 179 -7.37 10.77 -7.86
CA THR A 179 -8.28 11.63 -8.61
C THR A 179 -9.34 12.24 -7.71
N ALA A 180 -9.88 13.39 -8.11
CA ALA A 180 -10.94 14.08 -7.38
C ALA A 180 -11.92 14.78 -8.33
N LEU A 181 -13.04 15.24 -7.77
CA LEU A 181 -14.09 15.96 -8.49
C LEU A 181 -14.62 15.17 -9.71
N HIS A 182 -14.85 13.86 -9.58
CA HIS A 182 -15.77 13.17 -10.52
C HIS A 182 -17.15 13.83 -10.47
N HIS A 183 -17.62 14.15 -9.26
CA HIS A 183 -18.82 14.93 -9.03
C HIS A 183 -18.47 16.38 -8.73
N ALA A 184 -19.04 17.30 -9.50
CA ALA A 184 -18.71 18.72 -9.44
C ALA A 184 -19.14 19.43 -8.15
N ARG A 185 -20.01 18.82 -7.33
CA ARG A 185 -20.47 19.40 -6.07
C ARG A 185 -19.62 19.04 -4.86
N GLU A 186 -18.54 18.28 -5.05
CA GLU A 186 -17.77 17.64 -3.97
C GLU A 186 -16.36 18.27 -3.84
N PRO A 187 -16.21 19.59 -3.64
CA PRO A 187 -14.91 20.26 -3.67
C PRO A 187 -13.96 19.84 -2.53
N GLN A 188 -14.47 19.22 -1.46
CA GLN A 188 -13.62 18.65 -0.43
C GLN A 188 -12.72 17.54 -0.97
N SER A 189 -13.17 16.74 -1.96
CA SER A 189 -12.34 15.75 -2.64
C SER A 189 -11.06 16.37 -3.22
N MET A 190 -11.20 17.49 -3.93
CA MET A 190 -10.09 18.23 -4.54
C MET A 190 -9.21 18.88 -3.47
N ALA A 191 -9.81 19.50 -2.46
CA ALA A 191 -9.07 20.12 -1.36
C ALA A 191 -8.17 19.11 -0.64
N THR A 192 -8.69 17.90 -0.36
CA THR A 192 -7.93 16.84 0.30
C THR A 192 -6.70 16.43 -0.49
N ILE A 193 -6.82 16.22 -1.81
CA ILE A 193 -5.64 15.81 -2.60
C ILE A 193 -4.65 16.96 -2.83
N VAL A 194 -5.12 18.21 -3.00
CA VAL A 194 -4.24 19.38 -3.12
C VAL A 194 -3.48 19.62 -1.80
N TYR A 195 -4.13 19.42 -0.66
CA TYR A 195 -3.47 19.43 0.64
C TYR A 195 -2.40 18.35 0.75
N PHE A 196 -2.72 17.11 0.37
CA PHE A 196 -1.79 15.99 0.42
C PHE A 196 -0.55 16.22 -0.47
N MET A 197 -0.75 16.80 -1.66
CA MET A 197 0.37 17.22 -2.52
C MET A 197 1.30 18.21 -1.81
N TYR A 198 0.75 19.27 -1.19
CA TYR A 198 1.58 20.20 -0.40
C TYR A 198 2.26 19.52 0.78
N TYR A 199 1.57 18.61 1.47
CA TYR A 199 2.14 17.83 2.57
C TYR A 199 3.37 17.03 2.11
N LEU A 200 3.29 16.34 0.96
CA LEU A 200 4.43 15.61 0.38
C LEU A 200 5.60 16.55 0.06
N LEU A 201 5.33 17.67 -0.62
CA LEU A 201 6.35 18.60 -1.08
C LEU A 201 7.05 19.34 0.08
N GLU A 202 6.31 19.72 1.12
CA GLU A 202 6.84 20.48 2.26
C GLU A 202 7.55 19.60 3.29
N ASN A 203 7.20 18.31 3.35
CA ASN A 203 7.79 17.37 4.31
C ASN A 203 8.84 16.44 3.70
N TYR A 204 9.16 16.59 2.41
CA TYR A 204 10.28 15.89 1.78
C TYR A 204 11.62 16.27 2.40
N GLY A 205 12.44 15.27 2.74
CA GLY A 205 13.74 15.45 3.39
C GLY A 205 13.68 15.70 4.90
N THR A 206 12.47 15.83 5.49
CA THR A 206 12.28 16.00 6.93
C THR A 206 11.46 14.88 7.56
N ASN A 207 10.38 14.46 6.89
CA ASN A 207 9.61 13.28 7.27
C ASN A 207 10.16 12.05 6.51
N PRO A 208 10.65 11.00 7.22
CA PRO A 208 11.26 9.83 6.59
C PRO A 208 10.27 9.04 5.73
N ASP A 209 8.99 8.96 6.11
CA ASP A 209 7.97 8.24 5.34
C ASP A 209 7.68 8.98 4.03
N VAL A 210 7.49 10.31 4.09
CA VAL A 210 7.30 11.14 2.89
C VAL A 210 8.52 11.04 1.98
N THR A 211 9.72 11.10 2.55
CA THR A 211 10.97 10.98 1.79
C THR A 211 11.07 9.62 1.10
N TYR A 212 10.74 8.54 1.80
CA TYR A 212 10.70 7.20 1.23
C TYR A 212 9.69 7.13 0.07
N LEU A 213 8.47 7.61 0.26
CA LEU A 213 7.44 7.56 -0.77
C LEU A 213 7.85 8.35 -2.02
N VAL A 214 8.36 9.57 -1.86
CA VAL A 214 8.77 10.41 -3.00
C VAL A 214 9.99 9.82 -3.73
N ASN A 215 10.89 9.13 -3.04
CA ASN A 215 12.09 8.51 -3.63
C ASN A 215 11.85 7.09 -4.21
N ASN A 216 10.66 6.52 -4.08
CA ASN A 216 10.40 5.13 -4.46
C ASN A 216 9.04 4.92 -5.13
N ARG A 217 8.31 5.99 -5.47
CA ARG A 217 6.95 5.95 -6.03
C ARG A 217 6.75 7.10 -6.99
N GLU A 218 6.00 6.83 -8.06
CA GLU A 218 5.42 7.88 -8.91
C GLU A 218 3.96 8.14 -8.50
N LEU A 219 3.73 9.26 -7.81
CA LEU A 219 2.40 9.64 -7.32
C LEU A 219 1.73 10.59 -8.33
N TYR A 220 0.71 10.10 -9.04
CA TYR A 220 -0.03 10.86 -10.05
C TYR A 220 -1.31 11.45 -9.46
N PHE A 221 -1.57 12.72 -9.78
CA PHE A 221 -2.73 13.46 -9.27
C PHE A 221 -3.53 14.06 -10.42
N VAL A 222 -4.86 13.84 -10.42
CA VAL A 222 -5.84 14.50 -11.30
C VAL A 222 -6.87 15.25 -10.43
N PRO A 223 -6.61 16.51 -10.05
CA PRO A 223 -7.43 17.23 -9.05
C PRO A 223 -8.82 17.63 -9.51
N VAL A 224 -9.05 17.75 -10.82
CA VAL A 224 -10.33 18.15 -11.38
C VAL A 224 -10.67 17.30 -12.59
N LEU A 225 -11.33 16.17 -12.37
CA LEU A 225 -11.77 15.28 -13.43
C LEU A 225 -12.99 15.82 -14.19
N ASN A 226 -13.90 16.50 -13.51
CA ASN A 226 -15.10 17.13 -14.09
C ASN A 226 -14.98 18.68 -14.12
N PRO A 227 -14.09 19.27 -14.94
CA PRO A 227 -13.88 20.71 -14.94
C PRO A 227 -15.13 21.45 -15.44
N ASP A 228 -15.94 20.85 -16.31
CA ASP A 228 -17.13 21.49 -16.87
C ASP A 228 -18.26 21.63 -15.85
N GLY A 229 -18.53 20.57 -15.09
CA GLY A 229 -19.49 20.62 -14.00
C GLY A 229 -19.01 21.56 -12.90
N TYR A 230 -17.71 21.54 -12.57
CA TYR A 230 -17.16 22.37 -11.51
C TYR A 230 -17.23 23.86 -11.86
N VAL A 231 -16.86 24.24 -13.09
CA VAL A 231 -16.99 25.61 -13.57
C VAL A 231 -18.45 26.03 -13.68
N TYR A 232 -19.38 25.12 -13.96
CA TYR A 232 -20.81 25.43 -13.91
C TYR A 232 -21.23 25.84 -12.48
N ASN A 233 -20.82 25.10 -11.46
CA ASN A 233 -21.06 25.48 -10.06
C ASN A 233 -20.43 26.85 -9.71
N GLN A 234 -19.22 27.14 -10.19
CA GLN A 234 -18.59 28.45 -10.01
C GLN A 234 -19.41 29.59 -10.64
N GLN A 235 -20.00 29.36 -11.81
CA GLN A 235 -20.79 30.37 -12.52
C GLN A 235 -22.14 30.61 -11.86
N THR A 236 -22.79 29.56 -11.35
CA THR A 236 -24.12 29.67 -10.73
C THR A 236 -24.07 30.02 -9.25
N ASN A 237 -22.97 29.65 -8.57
CA ASN A 237 -22.77 29.79 -7.14
C ASN A 237 -21.33 30.26 -6.83
N PRO A 238 -20.95 31.47 -7.26
CA PRO A 238 -19.56 31.96 -7.15
C PRO A 238 -19.05 32.10 -5.71
N ASN A 239 -19.95 32.15 -4.72
CA ASN A 239 -19.61 32.21 -3.30
C ASN A 239 -19.57 30.81 -2.63
N GLY A 240 -19.69 29.73 -3.41
CA GLY A 240 -19.82 28.35 -2.93
C GLY A 240 -21.27 27.88 -2.79
N GLY A 241 -21.45 26.60 -2.47
CA GLY A 241 -22.77 25.95 -2.33
C GLY A 241 -23.37 25.42 -3.63
N GLY A 242 -22.58 25.31 -4.70
CA GLY A 242 -23.01 24.73 -5.97
C GLY A 242 -23.30 23.24 -5.86
N TYR A 243 -24.50 22.83 -6.27
CA TYR A 243 -25.00 21.46 -6.06
C TYR A 243 -25.04 20.60 -7.34
N TRP A 244 -24.61 21.15 -8.48
CA TRP A 244 -24.55 20.38 -9.72
C TRP A 244 -23.51 19.27 -9.60
N ARG A 245 -23.92 18.02 -9.87
CA ARG A 245 -23.08 16.83 -9.72
C ARG A 245 -22.40 16.41 -11.02
N LYS A 246 -23.21 16.22 -12.07
CA LYS A 246 -22.83 15.57 -13.35
C LYS A 246 -21.84 16.39 -14.18
N ASN A 247 -21.40 15.88 -15.33
CA ASN A 247 -20.77 16.74 -16.33
C ASN A 247 -21.82 17.68 -17.00
N ARG A 248 -21.46 18.35 -18.11
CA ARG A 248 -22.34 19.32 -18.79
C ARG A 248 -22.89 18.88 -20.14
N ARG A 249 -22.99 17.56 -20.40
CA ARG A 249 -23.57 17.04 -21.64
C ARG A 249 -24.97 17.58 -21.91
N ASN A 250 -25.23 18.10 -23.10
CA ASN A 250 -26.60 18.35 -23.55
C ASN A 250 -27.19 17.04 -24.08
N ASN A 251 -28.21 16.50 -23.42
CA ASN A 251 -28.82 15.22 -23.79
C ASN A 251 -29.86 15.34 -24.93
N GLY A 252 -30.08 16.55 -25.47
CA GLY A 252 -30.95 16.80 -26.63
C GLY A 252 -32.46 16.82 -26.33
N ASN A 253 -32.85 16.51 -25.10
CA ASN A 253 -34.24 16.52 -24.60
C ASN A 253 -34.51 17.61 -23.55
N GLY A 254 -33.56 18.54 -23.37
CA GLY A 254 -33.63 19.61 -22.39
C GLY A 254 -33.00 19.28 -21.04
N THR A 255 -32.61 18.02 -20.79
CA THR A 255 -31.80 17.66 -19.62
C THR A 255 -30.30 17.78 -19.92
N PHE A 256 -29.51 17.89 -18.86
CA PHE A 256 -28.06 18.01 -18.96
C PHE A 256 -27.34 17.03 -18.04
N GLY A 257 -26.11 16.70 -18.44
CA GLY A 257 -25.13 15.95 -17.68
C GLY A 257 -25.32 14.44 -17.69
N VAL A 258 -24.19 13.75 -17.60
CA VAL A 258 -24.02 12.33 -17.30
C VAL A 258 -23.23 12.22 -16.00
N ASP A 259 -23.62 11.28 -15.13
CA ASP A 259 -22.86 10.92 -13.93
C ASP A 259 -21.60 10.18 -14.37
N LEU A 260 -20.44 10.82 -14.17
CA LEU A 260 -19.15 10.27 -14.60
C LEU A 260 -18.81 8.99 -13.86
N ASN A 261 -19.20 8.85 -12.58
CA ASN A 261 -18.96 7.64 -11.80
C ASN A 261 -20.08 6.57 -11.97
N ARG A 262 -20.86 6.68 -13.07
CA ARG A 262 -21.74 5.63 -13.61
C ARG A 262 -21.42 5.31 -15.08
N ASN A 263 -20.39 5.92 -15.63
CA ASN A 263 -20.08 5.87 -17.05
C ASN A 263 -18.84 5.02 -17.40
N TYR A 264 -18.22 4.34 -16.43
CA TYR A 264 -17.10 3.42 -16.69
C TYR A 264 -17.57 2.08 -17.23
N GLY A 265 -16.68 1.35 -17.92
CA GLY A 265 -17.06 0.22 -18.77
C GLY A 265 -17.28 -1.13 -18.10
N PHE A 266 -16.89 -1.29 -16.84
CA PHE A 266 -17.08 -2.57 -16.15
C PHE A 266 -18.49 -2.65 -15.56
N GLN A 267 -19.25 -3.66 -15.98
CA GLN A 267 -20.65 -3.86 -15.59
C GLN A 267 -21.52 -2.61 -15.80
N TRP A 268 -21.20 -1.83 -16.85
CA TRP A 268 -21.94 -0.63 -17.19
C TRP A 268 -23.41 -0.95 -17.49
N GLY A 269 -24.31 -0.30 -16.77
CA GLY A 269 -25.75 -0.49 -16.96
C GLY A 269 -26.22 -1.92 -16.74
N TYR A 270 -25.54 -2.67 -15.86
CA TYR A 270 -25.85 -4.04 -15.46
C TYR A 270 -27.34 -4.24 -15.15
N ASP A 271 -27.91 -3.31 -14.39
CA ASP A 271 -29.34 -3.19 -14.15
C ASP A 271 -29.74 -1.70 -13.99
N ASN A 272 -30.95 -1.42 -13.50
CA ASN A 272 -31.43 -0.07 -13.18
C ASN A 272 -31.35 0.27 -11.68
N SER A 273 -30.51 -0.44 -10.93
CA SER A 273 -30.21 -0.17 -9.54
C SER A 273 -28.87 0.56 -9.43
N GLY A 274 -28.82 1.65 -8.67
CA GLY A 274 -27.56 2.39 -8.47
C GLY A 274 -27.14 3.32 -9.60
N SER A 275 -27.67 3.14 -10.80
CA SER A 275 -27.48 4.04 -11.94
C SER A 275 -28.79 4.11 -12.72
N SER A 276 -29.04 5.18 -13.49
CA SER A 276 -30.29 5.36 -14.22
C SER A 276 -30.08 5.47 -15.74
N PRO A 277 -30.96 4.91 -16.58
CA PRO A 277 -31.00 5.19 -18.02
C PRO A 277 -31.78 6.48 -18.37
N ASP A 278 -32.42 7.13 -17.39
CA ASP A 278 -33.20 8.35 -17.59
C ASP A 278 -32.28 9.59 -17.55
N PRO A 279 -32.18 10.39 -18.64
CA PRO A 279 -31.34 11.57 -18.70
C PRO A 279 -31.66 12.68 -17.67
N GLY A 280 -32.82 12.62 -17.01
CA GLY A 280 -33.22 13.55 -15.97
C GLY A 280 -32.70 13.22 -14.56
N ASP A 281 -32.30 11.96 -14.31
CA ASP A 281 -31.83 11.53 -12.97
C ASP A 281 -30.39 12.00 -12.70
N GLU A 282 -30.07 12.22 -11.42
CA GLU A 282 -28.72 12.59 -10.98
C GLU A 282 -27.68 11.48 -11.22
N THR A 283 -28.13 10.22 -11.28
CA THR A 283 -27.29 9.03 -11.55
C THR A 283 -27.37 8.55 -13.00
N TYR A 284 -27.72 9.43 -13.94
CA TYR A 284 -27.82 9.08 -15.37
C TYR A 284 -26.48 8.57 -15.92
N ARG A 285 -26.45 7.31 -16.37
CA ARG A 285 -25.23 6.57 -16.76
C ARG A 285 -24.67 6.89 -18.14
N GLY A 286 -25.35 7.74 -18.92
CA GLY A 286 -24.99 8.05 -20.31
C GLY A 286 -25.61 7.06 -21.31
N THR A 287 -25.26 7.24 -22.60
CA THR A 287 -25.82 6.42 -23.70
C THR A 287 -25.06 5.13 -23.94
N ALA A 288 -23.82 5.04 -23.46
CA ALA A 288 -22.93 3.90 -23.53
C ALA A 288 -21.86 4.03 -22.45
N ALA A 289 -21.19 2.93 -22.10
CA ALA A 289 -19.92 2.97 -21.37
C ALA A 289 -18.93 3.91 -22.07
N PHE A 290 -18.25 4.74 -21.29
CA PHE A 290 -17.31 5.76 -21.75
C PHE A 290 -17.90 6.67 -22.84
N SER A 291 -19.17 7.07 -22.72
CA SER A 291 -19.77 8.05 -23.62
C SER A 291 -19.23 9.46 -23.40
N GLU A 292 -18.65 9.72 -22.22
CA GLU A 292 -18.16 11.01 -21.81
C GLU A 292 -16.67 11.20 -22.10
N PRO A 293 -16.25 12.35 -22.64
CA PRO A 293 -14.84 12.61 -22.90
C PRO A 293 -14.01 12.57 -21.62
N GLU A 294 -14.56 13.03 -20.48
CA GLU A 294 -13.85 12.99 -19.20
C GLU A 294 -13.52 11.56 -18.76
N THR A 295 -14.45 10.60 -18.88
CA THR A 295 -14.17 9.20 -18.53
C THR A 295 -13.33 8.49 -19.58
N GLN A 296 -13.41 8.88 -20.86
CA GLN A 296 -12.50 8.39 -21.90
C GLN A 296 -11.06 8.81 -21.62
N VAL A 297 -10.84 10.04 -21.16
CA VAL A 297 -9.51 10.54 -20.80
C VAL A 297 -8.91 9.73 -19.66
N ILE A 298 -9.66 9.47 -18.58
CA ILE A 298 -9.17 8.63 -17.48
C ILE A 298 -8.94 7.18 -17.91
N ARG A 299 -9.82 6.62 -18.75
CA ARG A 299 -9.62 5.29 -19.33
C ARG A 299 -8.30 5.22 -20.08
N ASP A 300 -8.05 6.18 -20.96
CA ASP A 300 -6.87 6.21 -21.80
C ASP A 300 -5.61 6.44 -20.96
N PHE A 301 -5.69 7.29 -19.94
CA PHE A 301 -4.62 7.51 -18.96
C PHE A 301 -4.27 6.21 -18.22
N CYS A 302 -5.24 5.50 -17.64
CA CYS A 302 -4.98 4.22 -16.98
C CYS A 302 -4.49 3.12 -17.93
N ASN A 303 -4.75 3.19 -19.23
CA ASN A 303 -4.31 2.20 -20.21
C ASN A 303 -2.86 2.41 -20.69
N VAL A 304 -2.30 3.61 -20.51
CA VAL A 304 -0.90 3.92 -20.88
C VAL A 304 0.05 3.93 -19.68
N HIS A 305 -0.50 3.72 -18.48
CA HIS A 305 0.20 3.70 -17.21
C HIS A 305 0.14 2.31 -16.55
N THR A 306 1.06 2.06 -15.63
CA THR A 306 1.18 0.82 -14.86
C THR A 306 0.76 1.02 -13.41
N PHE A 307 -0.33 1.78 -13.20
CA PHE A 307 -0.90 2.02 -11.88
C PHE A 307 -1.18 0.72 -11.15
N LYS A 308 -0.66 0.57 -9.93
CA LYS A 308 -0.95 -0.59 -9.07
C LYS A 308 -2.09 -0.28 -8.11
N LEU A 309 -2.15 0.95 -7.61
CA LEU A 309 -3.10 1.43 -6.61
C LEU A 309 -3.77 2.72 -7.07
N GLY A 310 -4.98 3.00 -6.58
CA GLY A 310 -5.61 4.30 -6.80
C GLY A 310 -6.69 4.69 -5.80
N LEU A 311 -6.92 5.99 -5.68
CA LEU A 311 -8.06 6.56 -4.97
C LEU A 311 -8.85 7.52 -5.85
N ASN A 312 -10.16 7.30 -5.90
CA ASN A 312 -11.12 8.22 -6.49
C ASN A 312 -11.82 8.98 -5.34
N TYR A 313 -11.32 10.17 -5.02
CA TYR A 313 -11.85 10.96 -3.91
C TYR A 313 -13.23 11.53 -4.22
N HIS A 314 -14.14 11.30 -3.28
CA HIS A 314 -15.50 11.80 -3.23
C HIS A 314 -15.76 12.47 -1.87
N SER A 315 -16.94 13.05 -1.70
CA SER A 315 -17.48 13.46 -0.40
C SER A 315 -19.00 13.32 -0.45
N TYR A 316 -19.69 12.84 0.57
CA TYR A 316 -19.30 12.70 1.98
C TYR A 316 -19.89 11.41 2.56
N GLN A 317 -19.29 10.86 3.62
CA GLN A 317 -19.87 9.86 4.54
C GLN A 317 -18.91 9.42 5.66
N ASN A 318 -17.61 9.80 5.63
CA ASN A 318 -16.54 9.21 6.44
C ASN A 318 -16.41 7.70 6.20
N ILE A 319 -16.30 7.30 4.93
CA ILE A 319 -16.13 5.90 4.57
C ILE A 319 -15.07 5.70 3.49
N LEU A 320 -14.51 4.48 3.45
CA LEU A 320 -13.63 4.00 2.39
C LEU A 320 -14.26 2.80 1.69
N ILE A 321 -14.61 2.98 0.43
CA ILE A 321 -15.34 2.00 -0.38
C ILE A 321 -14.37 1.25 -1.28
N TYR A 322 -14.50 -0.08 -1.36
CA TYR A 322 -13.76 -0.90 -2.31
C TYR A 322 -14.70 -1.77 -3.20
N PRO A 323 -14.21 -2.30 -4.33
CA PRO A 323 -14.98 -3.20 -5.19
C PRO A 323 -15.51 -4.45 -4.47
N TRP A 324 -16.65 -5.02 -4.87
CA TRP A 324 -17.50 -4.57 -5.98
C TRP A 324 -18.59 -3.60 -5.55
N GLY A 325 -18.91 -2.63 -6.41
CA GLY A 325 -20.10 -1.81 -6.30
C GLY A 325 -21.33 -2.41 -7.00
N TYR A 326 -21.15 -3.04 -8.16
CA TYR A 326 -22.27 -3.41 -9.05
C TYR A 326 -23.15 -4.56 -8.55
N ILE A 327 -22.66 -5.34 -7.59
CA ILE A 327 -23.38 -6.52 -7.12
C ILE A 327 -23.21 -6.72 -5.62
N ASN A 328 -24.32 -7.02 -4.96
CA ASN A 328 -24.35 -7.48 -3.58
C ASN A 328 -24.42 -9.03 -3.56
N ALA A 329 -23.39 -9.70 -4.08
CA ALA A 329 -23.40 -11.16 -4.14
C ALA A 329 -22.04 -11.76 -3.83
N LEU A 330 -22.09 -12.88 -3.10
CA LEU A 330 -21.01 -13.84 -3.01
C LEU A 330 -20.82 -14.55 -4.36
N PRO A 331 -19.59 -14.85 -4.78
CA PRO A 331 -18.35 -14.58 -4.06
C PRO A 331 -17.93 -13.10 -4.14
N PRO A 332 -17.22 -12.59 -3.13
CA PRO A 332 -16.64 -11.24 -3.17
C PRO A 332 -15.60 -11.10 -4.28
N ALA A 333 -14.98 -9.93 -4.41
CA ALA A 333 -13.85 -9.74 -5.31
C ALA A 333 -12.78 -10.83 -5.10
N PRO A 334 -12.15 -11.36 -6.18
CA PRO A 334 -11.11 -12.39 -6.03
C PRO A 334 -10.01 -12.02 -5.03
N ASP A 335 -9.66 -10.73 -4.96
CA ASP A 335 -8.63 -10.18 -4.06
C ASP A 335 -9.23 -9.39 -2.87
N ASP A 336 -10.45 -9.70 -2.44
CA ASP A 336 -11.14 -9.01 -1.33
C ASP A 336 -10.30 -8.92 -0.04
N GLY A 337 -9.50 -9.96 0.25
CA GLY A 337 -8.57 -9.95 1.38
C GLY A 337 -7.49 -8.86 1.31
N ILE A 338 -7.05 -8.49 0.09
CA ILE A 338 -6.11 -7.39 -0.12
C ILE A 338 -6.81 -6.04 0.13
N PHE A 339 -8.03 -5.87 -0.39
CA PHE A 339 -8.81 -4.65 -0.14
C PHE A 339 -9.08 -4.45 1.35
N ILE A 340 -9.46 -5.51 2.07
CA ILE A 340 -9.67 -5.44 3.52
C ILE A 340 -8.39 -5.03 4.24
N ALA A 341 -7.25 -5.66 3.93
CA ALA A 341 -5.98 -5.34 4.59
C ALA A 341 -5.54 -3.89 4.34
N LEU A 342 -5.65 -3.42 3.09
CA LEU A 342 -5.37 -2.02 2.75
C LEU A 342 -6.31 -1.06 3.49
N ALA A 343 -7.62 -1.36 3.50
CA ALA A 343 -8.62 -0.51 4.11
C ALA A 343 -8.51 -0.44 5.64
N GLU A 344 -8.19 -1.57 6.30
CA GLU A 344 -7.94 -1.62 7.75
C GLU A 344 -6.76 -0.74 8.16
N ASP A 345 -5.66 -0.76 7.40
CA ASP A 345 -4.53 0.15 7.65
C ASP A 345 -4.96 1.59 7.38
N MET A 346 -5.43 1.89 6.17
CA MET A 346 -5.81 3.23 5.72
C MET A 346 -6.78 3.99 6.63
N THR A 347 -7.69 3.28 7.31
CA THR A 347 -8.75 3.87 8.14
C THR A 347 -8.42 3.91 9.64
N GLN A 348 -7.22 3.48 10.04
CA GLN A 348 -6.85 3.29 11.45
C GLN A 348 -6.99 4.57 12.32
N PHE A 349 -6.85 5.76 11.73
CA PHE A 349 -6.78 7.03 12.47
C PHE A 349 -7.88 8.05 12.16
N ASN A 350 -8.74 7.81 11.17
CA ASN A 350 -9.78 8.76 10.76
C ASN A 350 -11.21 8.30 11.14
N ASN A 351 -11.36 7.13 11.76
CA ASN A 351 -12.66 6.50 12.10
C ASN A 351 -13.58 6.32 10.89
N TYR A 352 -13.02 6.10 9.70
CA TYR A 352 -13.84 5.79 8.54
C TYR A 352 -14.27 4.32 8.62
N ASP A 353 -15.55 4.07 8.34
CA ASP A 353 -15.98 2.69 8.08
C ASP A 353 -15.45 2.28 6.70
N HIS A 354 -15.10 1.00 6.53
CA HIS A 354 -14.64 0.48 5.26
C HIS A 354 -15.39 -0.80 4.86
N GLY A 355 -15.53 -1.03 3.56
CA GLY A 355 -16.41 -2.06 3.04
C GLY A 355 -16.68 -1.87 1.55
N ASN A 356 -17.40 -2.82 0.96
CA ASN A 356 -17.89 -2.62 -0.39
C ASN A 356 -19.10 -1.68 -0.44
N SER A 357 -19.39 -1.14 -1.64
CA SER A 357 -20.46 -0.13 -1.80
C SER A 357 -21.82 -0.63 -1.31
N THR A 358 -22.12 -1.92 -1.46
CA THR A 358 -23.41 -2.49 -1.04
C THR A 358 -23.55 -2.72 0.46
N GLN A 359 -22.42 -2.83 1.18
CA GLN A 359 -22.37 -2.93 2.64
C GLN A 359 -22.51 -1.57 3.31
N LEU A 360 -21.84 -0.56 2.76
CA LEU A 360 -21.76 0.78 3.35
C LEU A 360 -22.84 1.74 2.84
N LEU A 361 -23.23 1.59 1.58
CA LEU A 361 -24.14 2.48 0.88
C LEU A 361 -25.25 1.69 0.17
N TYR A 362 -25.14 1.55 -1.15
CA TYR A 362 -26.11 0.97 -2.05
C TYR A 362 -25.39 0.43 -3.29
N PRO A 363 -25.98 -0.51 -4.06
CA PRO A 363 -25.37 -0.98 -5.30
C PRO A 363 -25.12 0.16 -6.29
N VAL A 364 -23.99 0.13 -7.00
CA VAL A 364 -23.62 1.10 -8.03
C VAL A 364 -23.00 0.39 -9.22
N ASN A 365 -23.37 0.71 -10.46
CA ASN A 365 -22.79 0.05 -11.64
C ASN A 365 -22.18 1.07 -12.61
N GLY A 366 -21.09 0.67 -13.29
CA GLY A 366 -20.27 1.56 -14.11
C GLY A 366 -19.42 2.55 -13.31
N SER A 367 -18.96 2.17 -12.11
CA SER A 367 -18.07 3.01 -11.28
C SER A 367 -16.60 2.91 -11.71
N SER A 368 -15.81 3.91 -11.33
CA SER A 368 -14.36 3.95 -11.59
C SER A 368 -13.64 2.79 -10.91
N ASP A 369 -13.90 2.52 -9.62
CA ASP A 369 -13.21 1.48 -8.86
C ASP A 369 -13.44 0.08 -9.44
N ASP A 370 -14.69 -0.25 -9.78
CA ASP A 370 -15.04 -1.54 -10.38
C ASP A 370 -14.35 -1.71 -11.74
N TRP A 371 -14.21 -0.65 -12.53
CA TRP A 371 -13.48 -0.72 -13.81
C TRP A 371 -11.97 -0.79 -13.63
N MET A 372 -11.41 0.02 -12.73
CA MET A 372 -9.99 0.04 -12.42
C MET A 372 -9.52 -1.34 -11.94
N TYR A 373 -10.32 -2.06 -11.15
CA TYR A 373 -10.00 -3.43 -10.70
C TYR A 373 -10.42 -4.53 -11.68
N GLY A 374 -11.64 -4.45 -12.24
CA GLY A 374 -12.25 -5.56 -12.97
C GLY A 374 -11.91 -5.67 -14.45
N GLU A 375 -11.56 -4.57 -15.11
CA GLU A 375 -11.10 -4.58 -16.50
C GLU A 375 -9.60 -4.88 -16.55
N GLN A 376 -9.24 -6.03 -17.16
CA GLN A 376 -7.86 -6.54 -17.21
C GLN A 376 -7.41 -6.92 -18.63
N THR A 377 -8.20 -6.62 -19.67
CA THR A 377 -7.85 -6.96 -21.06
C THR A 377 -6.99 -5.89 -21.73
N THR A 378 -7.07 -4.65 -21.25
CA THR A 378 -6.40 -3.48 -21.84
C THR A 378 -5.34 -2.84 -20.95
N LYS A 379 -5.35 -3.19 -19.65
CA LYS A 379 -4.45 -2.72 -18.60
C LYS A 379 -4.39 -3.77 -17.48
N ASP A 380 -3.42 -3.65 -16.60
CA ASP A 380 -3.40 -4.44 -15.37
C ASP A 380 -4.55 -4.03 -14.42
N LYS A 381 -4.85 -4.91 -13.45
CA LYS A 381 -5.76 -4.56 -12.37
C LYS A 381 -5.14 -3.46 -11.51
N ILE A 382 -5.94 -2.45 -11.19
CA ILE A 382 -5.60 -1.38 -10.26
C ILE A 382 -6.45 -1.60 -9.02
N PHE A 383 -5.82 -1.73 -7.84
CA PHE A 383 -6.55 -1.80 -6.58
C PHE A 383 -7.03 -0.39 -6.21
N SER A 384 -8.19 -0.03 -6.75
CA SER A 384 -8.80 1.28 -6.61
C SER A 384 -9.88 1.28 -5.54
N MET A 385 -9.93 2.34 -4.75
CA MET A 385 -10.92 2.55 -3.69
C MET A 385 -11.43 3.99 -3.71
N THR A 386 -12.57 4.24 -3.08
CA THR A 386 -13.20 5.56 -2.98
C THR A 386 -13.29 6.03 -1.53
N PRO A 387 -12.50 7.02 -1.11
CA PRO A 387 -12.77 7.76 0.12
C PRO A 387 -13.93 8.75 -0.06
N GLU A 388 -14.89 8.74 0.85
CA GLU A 388 -15.98 9.71 0.96
C GLU A 388 -15.71 10.66 2.12
N VAL A 389 -15.08 11.81 1.83
CA VAL A 389 -14.53 12.70 2.86
C VAL A 389 -15.61 13.50 3.58
N GLY A 390 -15.55 13.50 4.91
CA GLY A 390 -16.45 14.27 5.76
C GLY A 390 -17.72 13.52 6.12
N SER A 391 -18.32 13.88 7.25
CA SER A 391 -19.51 13.23 7.78
C SER A 391 -20.78 13.74 7.11
N PHE A 392 -21.90 13.09 7.43
CA PHE A 392 -23.23 13.61 7.10
C PHE A 392 -23.46 15.07 7.56
N PHE A 393 -22.86 15.48 8.67
CA PHE A 393 -22.98 16.85 9.19
C PHE A 393 -22.09 17.87 8.48
N ASP A 394 -21.01 17.41 7.84
CA ASP A 394 -20.16 18.25 7.01
C ASP A 394 -20.84 18.51 5.66
N GLY A 395 -21.47 17.48 5.08
CA GLY A 395 -22.13 17.57 3.77
C GLY A 395 -21.15 17.89 2.64
N PHE A 396 -21.66 18.34 1.49
CA PHE A 396 -20.81 18.67 0.34
C PHE A 396 -20.06 20.01 0.45
N TRP A 397 -20.56 20.92 1.30
CA TRP A 397 -20.03 22.26 1.49
C TRP A 397 -19.92 22.56 2.99
N PRO A 398 -18.95 21.96 3.68
CA PRO A 398 -18.76 22.18 5.10
C PRO A 398 -18.35 23.61 5.42
N ASP A 399 -18.42 23.97 6.70
CA ASP A 399 -17.88 25.25 7.18
C ASP A 399 -16.38 25.36 6.81
N PRO A 400 -15.88 26.54 6.40
CA PRO A 400 -14.47 26.69 6.04
C PRO A 400 -13.48 26.22 7.12
N ASN A 401 -13.85 26.25 8.40
CA ASN A 401 -13.01 25.73 9.48
C ASN A 401 -12.86 24.19 9.49
N ARG A 402 -13.64 23.46 8.70
CA ARG A 402 -13.56 22.00 8.53
C ARG A 402 -12.72 21.59 7.32
N ILE A 403 -12.47 22.47 6.35
CA ILE A 403 -11.77 22.12 5.10
C ILE A 403 -10.36 21.58 5.37
N PHE A 404 -9.57 22.28 6.20
CA PHE A 404 -8.23 21.84 6.59
C PHE A 404 -8.26 20.55 7.43
N PRO A 405 -9.03 20.45 8.53
CA PRO A 405 -9.12 19.22 9.30
C PRO A 405 -9.52 17.99 8.48
N LEU A 406 -10.50 18.14 7.57
CA LEU A 406 -10.97 17.05 6.71
C LEU A 406 -9.91 16.62 5.69
N ALA A 407 -9.08 17.54 5.22
CA ALA A 407 -7.97 17.23 4.35
C ALA A 407 -6.83 16.54 5.13
N GLU A 408 -6.53 17.02 6.34
CA GLU A 408 -5.44 16.51 7.16
C GLU A 408 -5.72 15.11 7.73
N GLU A 409 -6.94 14.81 8.16
CA GLU A 409 -7.31 13.47 8.67
C GLU A 409 -7.15 12.37 7.61
N ASN A 410 -7.04 12.74 6.32
CA ASN A 410 -6.83 11.84 5.20
C ASN A 410 -5.35 11.67 4.79
N VAL A 411 -4.40 12.40 5.41
CA VAL A 411 -2.97 12.27 5.09
C VAL A 411 -2.46 10.86 5.35
N TYR A 412 -2.80 10.29 6.50
CA TYR A 412 -2.37 8.92 6.82
C TYR A 412 -2.94 7.91 5.83
N LEU A 413 -4.23 8.02 5.52
CA LEU A 413 -4.91 7.18 4.53
C LEU A 413 -4.19 7.20 3.18
N ASN A 414 -3.81 8.39 2.71
CA ASN A 414 -3.08 8.56 1.46
C ASN A 414 -1.68 7.95 1.51
N MET A 415 -0.95 8.13 2.61
CA MET A 415 0.38 7.56 2.80
C MET A 415 0.35 6.03 2.93
N ALA A 416 -0.64 5.49 3.64
CA ALA A 416 -0.85 4.05 3.80
C ALA A 416 -1.08 3.36 2.44
N LEU A 417 -1.94 3.95 1.60
CA LEU A 417 -2.07 3.48 0.22
C LEU A 417 -0.73 3.57 -0.53
N ALA A 418 -0.05 4.72 -0.51
CA ALA A 418 1.20 4.91 -1.25
C ALA A 418 2.32 3.94 -0.81
N ARG A 419 2.31 3.53 0.47
CA ARG A 419 3.19 2.45 0.98
C ARG A 419 2.87 1.14 0.28
N GLY A 420 1.59 0.75 0.30
CA GLY A 420 1.04 -0.36 -0.48
C GLY A 420 1.76 -1.69 -0.25
N GLU A 421 2.32 -1.89 0.95
CA GLU A 421 3.13 -3.07 1.28
C GLU A 421 2.35 -4.35 0.95
N GLY A 422 2.95 -5.26 0.19
CA GLY A 422 2.31 -6.50 -0.29
C GLY A 422 1.61 -6.41 -1.65
N VAL A 423 1.14 -5.23 -2.08
CA VAL A 423 0.63 -5.01 -3.45
C VAL A 423 1.71 -4.44 -4.36
N ILE A 424 2.50 -3.51 -3.83
CA ILE A 424 3.59 -2.85 -4.55
C ILE A 424 4.85 -3.72 -4.58
N THR A 425 5.05 -4.60 -3.59
CA THR A 425 6.18 -5.56 -3.52
C THR A 425 5.93 -6.85 -4.31
N ALA A 426 4.83 -6.90 -5.05
CA ALA A 426 4.52 -8.02 -5.91
C ALA A 426 4.11 -7.45 -7.27
N ASP A 427 5.08 -6.99 -8.07
CA ASP A 427 4.81 -7.08 -9.50
C ASP A 427 4.66 -8.57 -9.81
N SER A 428 3.53 -8.93 -10.39
CA SER A 428 3.28 -10.30 -10.85
C SER A 428 4.38 -10.77 -11.83
N LEU A 429 5.09 -9.81 -12.45
CA LEU A 429 6.22 -10.04 -13.34
C LEU A 429 7.59 -10.06 -12.65
N ASP A 430 7.68 -9.80 -11.34
CA ASP A 430 8.95 -9.89 -10.61
C ASP A 430 9.42 -11.35 -10.52
N PRO A 431 10.73 -11.59 -10.62
CA PRO A 431 11.27 -12.92 -10.40
C PRO A 431 11.14 -13.34 -8.93
N LEU A 432 11.02 -14.64 -8.67
CA LEU A 432 11.25 -15.14 -7.31
C LEU A 432 12.73 -14.96 -6.90
N PRO A 433 13.01 -14.79 -5.60
CA PRO A 433 14.38 -14.73 -5.12
C PRO A 433 15.11 -16.07 -5.31
N PRO A 434 16.45 -16.06 -5.32
CA PRO A 434 17.24 -17.28 -5.25
C PRO A 434 16.87 -18.06 -3.98
N ALA A 435 16.77 -19.38 -4.06
CA ALA A 435 16.40 -20.21 -2.93
C ALA A 435 17.65 -20.79 -2.23
N ASN A 436 17.56 -20.94 -0.90
CA ASN A 436 18.58 -21.55 -0.05
C ASN A 436 20.00 -20.98 -0.27
N PRO A 437 20.20 -19.65 -0.16
CA PRO A 437 21.56 -19.10 -0.22
C PRO A 437 22.40 -19.68 0.93
N ALA A 438 23.62 -20.10 0.62
CA ALA A 438 24.57 -20.62 1.59
C ALA A 438 25.97 -20.09 1.27
N ALA A 439 26.71 -19.73 2.30
CA ALA A 439 28.11 -19.31 2.21
C ALA A 439 28.98 -20.29 2.99
N TYR A 440 30.18 -20.58 2.48
CA TYR A 440 31.10 -21.55 3.05
C TYR A 440 32.56 -21.17 2.79
N SER A 441 33.40 -21.34 3.80
CA SER A 441 34.86 -21.30 3.73
C SER A 441 35.43 -22.12 4.88
N ASP A 442 36.61 -22.69 4.67
CA ASP A 442 37.39 -23.36 5.69
C ASP A 442 38.85 -22.88 5.67
N TYR A 443 39.70 -23.48 6.51
CA TYR A 443 41.13 -23.18 6.58
C TYR A 443 41.90 -23.46 5.27
N THR A 444 41.36 -24.29 4.36
CA THR A 444 41.95 -24.55 3.05
C THR A 444 41.68 -23.40 2.07
N THR A 445 40.64 -22.62 2.33
CA THR A 445 40.24 -21.43 1.58
C THR A 445 40.30 -20.13 2.42
N PRO A 446 41.43 -19.81 3.08
CA PRO A 446 41.47 -18.77 4.13
C PRO A 446 41.23 -17.34 3.65
N THR A 447 41.15 -17.14 2.33
CA THR A 447 40.96 -15.83 1.70
C THR A 447 39.82 -15.84 0.69
N SER A 448 38.93 -16.84 0.75
CA SER A 448 37.80 -16.93 -0.17
C SER A 448 36.59 -17.62 0.44
N ILE A 449 35.38 -17.13 0.13
CA ILE A 449 34.10 -17.75 0.51
C ILE A 449 33.40 -18.21 -0.77
N GLN A 450 32.94 -19.46 -0.78
CA GLN A 450 32.02 -20.00 -1.78
C GLN A 450 30.59 -19.67 -1.39
N ILE A 451 29.85 -19.07 -2.31
CA ILE A 451 28.43 -18.74 -2.16
C ILE A 451 27.68 -19.62 -3.13
N ASN A 452 26.65 -20.33 -2.68
CA ASN A 452 25.81 -21.19 -3.50
C ASN A 452 24.33 -20.87 -3.27
N TRP A 453 23.50 -21.12 -4.29
CA TRP A 453 22.05 -20.91 -4.23
C TRP A 453 21.36 -21.83 -5.25
N ILE A 454 20.04 -21.87 -5.20
CA ILE A 454 19.19 -22.50 -6.21
C ILE A 454 18.50 -21.39 -7.00
N ASP A 455 18.67 -21.43 -8.32
CA ASP A 455 18.04 -20.45 -9.21
C ASP A 455 16.51 -20.48 -9.10
N PRO A 456 15.85 -19.32 -9.22
CA PRO A 456 14.40 -19.28 -9.38
C PRO A 456 13.99 -19.93 -10.70
N THR A 457 12.77 -20.48 -10.71
CA THR A 457 12.21 -21.17 -11.90
C THR A 457 10.94 -20.50 -12.43
N SER A 458 10.46 -19.47 -11.75
CA SER A 458 9.28 -18.72 -12.16
C SER A 458 9.32 -17.28 -11.67
N LEU A 459 8.50 -16.44 -12.30
CA LEU A 459 8.07 -15.15 -11.78
C LEU A 459 7.04 -15.33 -10.66
N ALA A 460 6.68 -14.24 -9.99
CA ALA A 460 5.70 -14.22 -8.91
C ALA A 460 4.28 -14.67 -9.37
N ASN A 461 3.92 -14.44 -10.63
CA ASN A 461 2.68 -14.92 -11.25
C ASN A 461 2.69 -16.42 -11.63
N GLY A 462 3.82 -17.11 -11.47
CA GLY A 462 4.00 -18.51 -11.83
C GLY A 462 4.45 -18.76 -13.27
N ASP A 463 4.67 -17.71 -14.07
CA ASP A 463 5.24 -17.85 -15.42
C ASP A 463 6.66 -18.41 -15.34
N PRO A 464 7.05 -19.35 -16.23
CA PRO A 464 8.40 -19.93 -16.20
C PRO A 464 9.48 -18.87 -16.43
N LEU A 465 10.54 -18.93 -15.64
CA LEU A 465 11.73 -18.10 -15.80
C LEU A 465 12.91 -19.01 -16.18
N LEU A 466 13.52 -18.76 -17.34
CA LEU A 466 14.59 -19.58 -17.86
C LEU A 466 15.98 -19.04 -17.49
N PRO A 467 17.01 -19.89 -17.33
CA PRO A 467 18.38 -19.48 -16.99
C PRO A 467 18.98 -18.36 -17.85
N GLY A 468 18.56 -18.21 -19.12
CA GLY A 468 19.06 -17.16 -20.01
C GLY A 468 18.37 -15.81 -19.87
N GLU A 469 17.38 -15.68 -18.98
CA GLU A 469 16.48 -14.53 -18.88
C GLU A 469 16.76 -13.67 -17.64
N PHE A 470 17.68 -14.07 -16.76
CA PHE A 470 17.99 -13.37 -15.53
C PHE A 470 19.47 -13.47 -15.13
N THR A 471 19.85 -12.59 -14.21
CA THR A 471 21.11 -12.64 -13.45
C THR A 471 20.81 -12.72 -11.95
N ILE A 472 21.77 -13.22 -11.19
CA ILE A 472 21.81 -13.22 -9.73
C ILE A 472 22.81 -12.16 -9.33
N GLU A 473 22.31 -11.09 -8.74
CA GLU A 473 23.11 -9.97 -8.26
C GLU A 473 23.52 -10.25 -6.83
N ILE A 474 24.82 -10.13 -6.55
CA ILE A 474 25.42 -10.42 -5.25
C ILE A 474 26.03 -9.13 -4.71
N SER A 475 25.67 -8.77 -3.48
CA SER A 475 26.34 -7.71 -2.72
C SER A 475 27.13 -8.31 -1.56
N ARG A 476 28.17 -7.61 -1.10
CA ARG A 476 28.93 -7.92 0.12
C ARG A 476 28.94 -6.71 1.02
N ASP A 477 28.48 -6.88 2.25
CA ASP A 477 28.37 -5.83 3.28
C ASP A 477 27.70 -4.55 2.71
N GLY A 478 26.63 -4.74 1.95
CA GLY A 478 25.86 -3.68 1.31
C GLY A 478 26.47 -3.06 0.05
N SER A 479 27.63 -3.54 -0.42
CA SER A 479 28.28 -3.07 -1.66
C SER A 479 28.17 -4.09 -2.79
N PRO A 480 27.85 -3.69 -4.05
CA PRO A 480 27.80 -4.63 -5.18
C PRO A 480 29.11 -5.39 -5.36
N LEU A 481 29.03 -6.72 -5.51
CA LEU A 481 30.17 -7.61 -5.66
C LEU A 481 30.21 -8.26 -7.04
N ALA A 482 29.13 -8.90 -7.46
CA ALA A 482 29.09 -9.66 -8.71
C ALA A 482 27.68 -9.74 -9.31
N SER A 483 27.61 -9.96 -10.63
CA SER A 483 26.40 -10.29 -11.37
C SER A 483 26.64 -11.62 -12.09
N VAL A 484 25.83 -12.63 -11.78
CA VAL A 484 26.03 -14.01 -12.20
C VAL A 484 24.89 -14.44 -13.10
N ASN A 485 25.17 -14.91 -14.32
CA ASN A 485 24.11 -15.36 -15.23
C ASN A 485 23.32 -16.53 -14.65
N GLY A 486 22.01 -16.53 -14.87
CA GLY A 486 21.15 -17.67 -14.55
C GLY A 486 21.66 -18.98 -15.15
N GLY A 487 21.48 -20.07 -14.41
CA GLY A 487 22.04 -21.39 -14.70
C GLY A 487 23.39 -21.64 -14.01
N MET A 488 24.01 -20.61 -13.43
CA MET A 488 25.15 -20.77 -12.51
C MET A 488 24.64 -20.70 -11.07
N GLN A 489 24.95 -21.71 -10.27
CA GLN A 489 24.45 -21.88 -8.89
C GLN A 489 25.53 -21.62 -7.82
N GLY A 490 26.59 -20.90 -8.18
CA GLY A 490 27.63 -20.56 -7.23
C GLY A 490 28.60 -19.49 -7.71
N TYR A 491 29.21 -18.81 -6.74
CA TYR A 491 30.20 -17.75 -6.93
C TYR A 491 31.28 -17.83 -5.84
N THR A 492 32.54 -17.63 -6.21
CA THR A 492 33.65 -17.56 -5.26
C THR A 492 34.07 -16.13 -5.05
N ASP A 493 33.83 -15.59 -3.85
CA ASP A 493 34.44 -14.33 -3.43
C ASP A 493 35.87 -14.59 -2.94
N SER A 494 36.84 -13.80 -3.40
CA SER A 494 38.27 -14.04 -3.16
C SER A 494 38.98 -12.75 -2.71
N GLY A 495 40.14 -12.91 -2.07
CA GLY A 495 40.92 -11.78 -1.54
C GLY A 495 40.39 -11.28 -0.19
N LEU A 496 39.71 -12.14 0.55
CA LEU A 496 39.18 -11.87 1.88
C LEU A 496 40.27 -11.96 2.95
N ASN A 497 40.03 -11.28 4.06
CA ASN A 497 40.86 -11.42 5.26
C ASN A 497 40.44 -12.66 6.05
N ASP A 498 41.39 -13.54 6.33
CA ASP A 498 41.23 -14.71 7.20
C ASP A 498 40.72 -14.30 8.60
N GLY A 499 39.73 -15.03 9.12
CA GLY A 499 39.05 -14.79 10.38
C GLY A 499 38.03 -13.64 10.39
N GLN A 500 37.74 -13.01 9.24
CA GLN A 500 36.73 -11.95 9.13
C GLN A 500 35.38 -12.50 8.63
N GLU A 501 34.29 -12.09 9.28
CA GLU A 501 32.91 -12.36 8.84
C GLU A 501 32.51 -11.42 7.69
N TYR A 502 31.80 -11.98 6.70
CA TYR A 502 31.23 -11.24 5.58
C TYR A 502 29.75 -11.62 5.40
N ASN A 503 28.93 -10.61 5.09
CA ASN A 503 27.51 -10.78 4.81
C ASN A 503 27.26 -10.59 3.32
N TYR A 504 26.46 -11.47 2.74
CA TYR A 504 26.11 -11.48 1.33
C TYR A 504 24.59 -11.38 1.16
N ASP A 505 24.15 -10.46 0.31
CA ASP A 505 22.76 -10.39 -0.15
C ASP A 505 22.70 -10.78 -1.63
N LEU A 506 21.76 -11.66 -1.96
CA LEU A 506 21.52 -12.15 -3.32
C LEU A 506 20.10 -11.80 -3.74
N TYR A 507 19.92 -11.30 -4.97
CA TYR A 507 18.60 -11.11 -5.56
C TYR A 507 18.62 -11.45 -7.06
N THR A 508 17.46 -11.82 -7.59
CA THR A 508 17.29 -12.12 -9.01
C THR A 508 16.95 -10.84 -9.76
N ARG A 509 17.57 -10.62 -10.93
CA ARG A 509 17.25 -9.52 -11.85
C ARG A 509 16.92 -10.07 -13.24
N VAL A 510 15.70 -9.84 -13.73
CA VAL A 510 15.29 -10.25 -15.09
C VAL A 510 15.96 -9.33 -16.12
N THR A 511 16.74 -9.90 -17.03
CA THR A 511 17.57 -9.13 -17.97
C THR A 511 16.75 -8.34 -19.00
N ALA A 512 15.55 -8.81 -19.34
CA ALA A 512 14.71 -8.18 -20.35
C ALA A 512 13.92 -6.97 -19.82
N THR A 513 13.52 -7.00 -18.55
CA THR A 513 12.64 -6.00 -17.93
C THR A 513 13.30 -5.16 -16.84
N ASP A 514 14.48 -5.59 -16.38
CA ASP A 514 15.19 -5.04 -15.21
C ASP A 514 14.44 -5.21 -13.88
N SER A 515 13.37 -6.01 -13.85
CA SER A 515 12.61 -6.38 -12.65
C SER A 515 13.47 -7.18 -11.68
N ILE A 516 13.30 -6.95 -10.37
CA ILE A 516 14.11 -7.56 -9.32
C ILE A 516 13.26 -8.30 -8.29
N SER A 517 13.82 -9.35 -7.69
CA SER A 517 13.22 -9.98 -6.52
C SER A 517 13.59 -9.24 -5.23
N GLU A 518 12.91 -9.58 -4.14
CA GLU A 518 13.44 -9.36 -2.78
C GLU A 518 14.84 -10.00 -2.62
N ALA A 519 15.64 -9.48 -1.69
CA ALA A 519 16.97 -10.02 -1.40
C ALA A 519 16.93 -11.14 -0.36
N VAL A 520 17.82 -12.12 -0.49
CA VAL A 520 18.05 -13.19 0.48
C VAL A 520 19.50 -13.22 0.94
N GLY A 521 19.71 -13.47 2.23
CA GLY A 521 21.02 -13.33 2.87
C GLY A 521 21.74 -14.66 3.12
N ALA A 522 23.07 -14.64 3.05
CA ALA A 522 23.96 -15.64 3.61
C ALA A 522 25.18 -14.96 4.25
N SER A 523 25.75 -15.53 5.30
CA SER A 523 26.99 -15.01 5.91
C SER A 523 27.94 -16.15 6.26
N TRP A 524 29.24 -15.86 6.27
CA TRP A 524 30.27 -16.81 6.70
C TRP A 524 31.55 -16.09 7.11
N ILE A 525 32.40 -16.76 7.89
CA ILE A 525 33.75 -16.27 8.24
C ILE A 525 34.75 -16.82 7.22
N ALA A 526 35.54 -15.95 6.60
CA ALA A 526 36.58 -16.40 5.69
C ALA A 526 37.68 -17.15 6.46
N GLY A 527 38.02 -18.36 6.03
CA GLY A 527 39.04 -19.18 6.68
C GLY A 527 38.62 -19.79 8.00
N GLY A 528 39.59 -19.88 8.92
CA GLY A 528 39.47 -20.56 10.20
C GLY A 528 40.67 -21.45 10.52
N SER A 529 40.70 -21.95 11.75
CA SER A 529 41.71 -22.91 12.18
C SER A 529 41.34 -24.32 11.73
N PRO A 530 42.30 -25.15 11.30
CA PRO A 530 42.05 -26.56 11.02
C PRO A 530 41.82 -27.38 12.30
N VAL A 531 41.92 -26.79 13.50
CA VAL A 531 41.91 -27.54 14.76
C VAL A 531 40.58 -27.33 15.49
N PRO A 532 39.80 -28.40 15.74
CA PRO A 532 38.60 -28.33 16.57
C PRO A 532 38.88 -27.81 17.98
N THR A 533 37.89 -27.11 18.55
CA THR A 533 37.89 -26.87 20.00
C THR A 533 37.68 -28.19 20.75
N ALA A 534 38.21 -28.28 21.97
CA ALA A 534 37.98 -29.44 22.81
C ALA A 534 36.48 -29.63 23.13
N PRO A 535 35.97 -30.88 23.20
CA PRO A 535 34.61 -31.14 23.66
C PRO A 535 34.40 -30.63 25.09
N ALA A 536 33.16 -30.23 25.40
CA ALA A 536 32.82 -29.59 26.66
C ALA A 536 32.02 -30.51 27.58
N GLY A 537 32.06 -30.23 28.88
CA GLY A 537 31.14 -30.82 29.85
C GLY A 537 31.32 -32.33 30.08
N LEU A 538 32.52 -32.87 29.85
CA LEU A 538 32.77 -34.29 30.12
C LEU A 538 32.42 -34.59 31.58
N SER A 539 31.57 -35.59 31.78
CA SER A 539 31.15 -36.09 33.08
C SER A 539 31.21 -37.61 33.10
N CYS A 540 31.36 -38.20 34.29
CA CYS A 540 31.33 -39.65 34.46
C CYS A 540 30.31 -40.04 35.53
N ILE A 541 29.46 -41.01 35.20
CA ILE A 541 28.60 -41.72 36.14
C ILE A 541 29.21 -43.09 36.41
N PRO A 542 29.83 -43.30 37.58
CA PRO A 542 30.41 -44.59 37.94
C PRO A 542 29.34 -45.62 38.28
N SER A 543 29.66 -46.89 38.05
CA SER A 543 28.92 -48.05 38.55
C SER A 543 29.88 -49.11 39.08
N THR A 544 29.35 -50.25 39.53
CA THR A 544 30.15 -51.37 40.04
C THR A 544 31.06 -52.00 38.97
N SER A 545 30.76 -51.83 37.68
CA SER A 545 31.51 -52.48 36.58
C SER A 545 31.75 -51.62 35.34
N GLN A 546 31.21 -50.39 35.31
CA GLN A 546 31.25 -49.50 34.15
C GLN A 546 31.47 -48.05 34.56
N ALA A 547 32.05 -47.27 33.66
CA ALA A 547 32.08 -45.82 33.67
C ALA A 547 31.28 -45.30 32.47
N MET A 548 30.16 -44.64 32.71
CA MET A 548 29.38 -43.99 31.65
C MET A 548 29.81 -42.54 31.53
N LEU A 549 30.40 -42.21 30.39
CA LEU A 549 30.85 -40.86 30.04
C LEU A 549 29.77 -40.15 29.24
N SER A 550 29.62 -38.85 29.46
CA SER A 550 28.79 -37.97 28.62
C SER A 550 29.44 -36.61 28.47
N TRP A 551 29.23 -35.95 27.33
CA TRP A 551 29.84 -34.66 26.98
C TRP A 551 28.95 -33.93 25.96
N SER A 552 29.38 -32.75 25.52
CA SER A 552 28.83 -32.04 24.36
C SER A 552 29.91 -31.86 23.30
N ASP A 553 29.56 -32.15 22.05
CA ASP A 553 30.46 -32.00 20.91
C ASP A 553 30.82 -30.51 20.69
N PRO A 554 32.03 -30.20 20.20
CA PRO A 554 32.38 -28.83 19.85
C PRO A 554 31.57 -28.35 18.65
N THR A 555 31.32 -27.04 18.60
CA THR A 555 30.66 -26.36 17.47
C THR A 555 31.57 -25.35 16.78
N THR A 556 32.82 -25.21 17.27
CA THR A 556 33.80 -24.24 16.78
C THR A 556 35.21 -24.83 16.71
N GLN A 557 36.02 -24.27 15.81
CA GLN A 557 37.47 -24.41 15.79
C GLN A 557 38.12 -23.60 16.93
N ILE A 558 39.41 -23.82 17.19
CA ILE A 558 40.14 -23.22 18.33
C ILE A 558 40.21 -21.67 18.29
N ASP A 559 40.04 -21.07 17.11
CA ASP A 559 39.98 -19.62 16.93
C ASP A 559 38.56 -19.04 17.03
N GLY A 560 37.56 -19.89 17.27
CA GLY A 560 36.16 -19.52 17.41
C GLY A 560 35.36 -19.53 16.11
N THR A 561 35.97 -19.87 14.97
CA THR A 561 35.24 -20.08 13.71
C THR A 561 34.34 -21.34 13.80
N PRO A 562 33.22 -21.42 13.05
CA PRO A 562 32.36 -22.60 13.07
C PRO A 562 33.10 -23.89 12.70
N LEU A 563 32.76 -24.99 13.38
CA LEU A 563 33.23 -26.34 13.03
C LEU A 563 32.14 -27.07 12.24
N ASP A 564 32.44 -27.47 11.01
CA ASP A 564 31.48 -28.09 10.08
C ASP A 564 31.90 -29.49 9.59
N ASP A 565 33.04 -29.99 10.07
CA ASP A 565 33.73 -31.17 9.56
C ASP A 565 34.17 -32.15 10.67
N LEU A 566 33.56 -32.08 11.85
CA LEU A 566 33.80 -33.02 12.95
C LEU A 566 33.59 -34.48 12.50
N ASP A 567 34.64 -35.31 12.59
CA ASP A 567 34.59 -36.74 12.22
C ASP A 567 34.25 -37.64 13.40
N HIS A 568 34.91 -37.46 14.55
CA HIS A 568 34.65 -38.24 15.76
C HIS A 568 35.25 -37.61 17.03
N ILE A 569 34.86 -38.16 18.17
CA ILE A 569 35.42 -37.86 19.49
C ILE A 569 36.29 -39.03 19.93
N ASN A 570 37.53 -38.77 20.34
CA ASN A 570 38.42 -39.76 20.92
C ASN A 570 38.26 -39.82 22.44
N ILE A 571 38.23 -41.04 23.01
CA ILE A 571 38.09 -41.27 24.45
C ILE A 571 39.38 -41.85 25.03
N TYR A 572 39.98 -41.14 25.98
CA TYR A 572 41.20 -41.56 26.66
C TYR A 572 40.93 -41.96 28.11
N ARG A 573 41.63 -43.00 28.57
CA ARG A 573 41.66 -43.47 29.96
C ARG A 573 43.10 -43.60 30.43
N ASN A 574 43.46 -42.92 31.52
CA ASN A 574 44.83 -42.88 32.07
C ASN A 574 45.90 -42.56 31.01
N GLY A 575 45.55 -41.72 30.03
CA GLY A 575 46.44 -41.34 28.92
C GLY A 575 46.48 -42.32 27.73
N ILE A 576 45.64 -43.36 27.71
CA ILE A 576 45.57 -44.34 26.62
C ILE A 576 44.23 -44.18 25.87
N LEU A 577 44.27 -44.11 24.54
CA LEU A 577 43.06 -44.13 23.69
C LEU A 577 42.35 -45.47 23.83
N ILE A 578 41.09 -45.47 24.25
CA ILE A 578 40.29 -46.68 24.49
C ILE A 578 39.14 -46.87 23.51
N GLY A 579 38.77 -45.83 22.76
CA GLY A 579 37.70 -45.89 21.77
C GLY A 579 37.39 -44.51 21.19
N SER A 580 36.42 -44.47 20.29
CA SER A 580 35.89 -43.25 19.71
C SER A 580 34.36 -43.27 19.68
N ALA A 581 33.74 -42.09 19.52
CA ALA A 581 32.31 -41.91 19.35
C ALA A 581 32.03 -41.03 18.13
N ALA A 582 31.00 -41.38 17.36
CA ALA A 582 30.58 -40.60 16.20
C ALA A 582 29.99 -39.25 16.61
N PRO A 583 29.96 -38.24 15.72
CA PRO A 583 29.38 -36.94 16.00
C PRO A 583 27.91 -37.08 16.39
N GLY A 584 27.49 -36.38 17.44
CA GLY A 584 26.15 -36.41 18.02
C GLY A 584 25.86 -37.61 18.93
N ALA A 585 26.79 -38.56 19.12
CA ALA A 585 26.58 -39.69 20.05
C ALA A 585 26.63 -39.26 21.53
N GLU A 586 27.41 -38.21 21.84
CA GLU A 586 27.51 -37.49 23.14
C GLU A 586 27.67 -38.36 24.40
N SER A 587 28.00 -39.65 24.24
CA SER A 587 28.12 -40.62 25.33
C SER A 587 29.00 -41.82 24.94
N TYR A 588 29.68 -42.39 25.94
CA TYR A 588 30.52 -43.58 25.78
C TYR A 588 30.54 -44.39 27.07
N THR A 589 30.41 -45.72 26.97
CA THR A 589 30.48 -46.61 28.13
C THR A 589 31.77 -47.42 28.11
N ASP A 590 32.60 -47.24 29.12
CA ASP A 590 33.80 -48.04 29.35
C ASP A 590 33.58 -49.08 30.47
N THR A 591 34.25 -50.23 30.37
CA THR A 591 34.19 -51.33 31.35
C THR A 591 35.59 -51.67 31.88
N PRO A 592 36.23 -50.78 32.67
CA PRO A 592 37.56 -51.04 33.21
C PRO A 592 37.53 -52.06 34.35
N PRO A 593 38.70 -52.60 34.77
CA PRO A 593 38.82 -53.38 36.00
C PRO A 593 38.24 -52.66 37.23
N GLN A 594 37.64 -53.42 38.13
CA GLN A 594 37.00 -52.86 39.34
C GLN A 594 38.04 -52.57 40.43
N GLY A 595 37.71 -51.63 41.34
CA GLY A 595 38.49 -51.28 42.52
C GLY A 595 39.49 -50.14 42.32
N PHE A 596 39.42 -49.42 41.20
CA PHE A 596 40.34 -48.35 40.85
C PHE A 596 39.60 -47.08 40.43
N THR A 597 40.27 -45.94 40.63
CA THR A 597 39.89 -44.66 40.02
C THR A 597 40.63 -44.49 38.71
N TYR A 598 39.90 -44.10 37.67
CA TYR A 598 40.42 -43.85 36.33
C TYR A 598 40.24 -42.39 35.95
N ASP A 599 41.23 -41.86 35.23
CA ASP A 599 41.22 -40.50 34.72
C ASP A 599 40.80 -40.54 33.26
N TYR A 600 39.68 -39.89 32.92
CA TYR A 600 39.17 -39.80 31.57
C TYR A 600 39.29 -38.38 31.04
N TYR A 601 39.68 -38.26 29.78
CA TYR A 601 39.56 -37.04 28.99
C TYR A 601 39.18 -37.40 27.55
N ILE A 602 38.65 -36.43 26.82
CA ILE A 602 38.24 -36.59 25.43
C ILE A 602 38.82 -35.47 24.57
N THR A 603 38.96 -35.74 23.27
CA THR A 603 39.41 -34.81 22.23
C THR A 603 38.50 -34.95 21.02
N ALA A 604 38.36 -33.88 20.23
CA ALA A 604 37.64 -33.89 18.96
C ALA A 604 38.62 -34.04 17.80
N VAL A 605 38.18 -34.76 16.76
CA VAL A 605 38.95 -35.01 15.55
C VAL A 605 38.11 -34.62 14.34
N ASP A 606 38.67 -33.81 13.44
CA ASP A 606 38.05 -33.45 12.16
C ASP A 606 38.15 -34.57 11.10
N ASN A 607 37.55 -34.37 9.93
CA ASN A 607 37.59 -35.31 8.81
C ASN A 607 38.69 -35.00 7.78
N GLU A 608 39.63 -34.11 8.12
CA GLU A 608 40.66 -33.63 7.22
C GLU A 608 41.76 -34.67 6.96
N ASN A 609 42.65 -34.40 5.99
CA ASN A 609 43.79 -35.26 5.71
C ASN A 609 45.10 -34.47 5.55
N PRO A 610 46.01 -34.51 6.54
CA PRO A 610 45.93 -35.30 7.79
C PRO A 610 44.89 -34.74 8.78
N PRO A 611 44.25 -35.58 9.60
CA PRO A 611 43.26 -35.12 10.57
C PRO A 611 43.91 -34.33 11.71
N ASN A 612 43.22 -33.31 12.21
CA ASN A 612 43.65 -32.55 13.39
C ASN A 612 42.84 -32.96 14.61
N GLU A 613 43.55 -33.06 15.74
CA GLU A 613 42.97 -33.43 17.02
C GLU A 613 43.08 -32.26 17.99
N SER A 614 41.97 -31.95 18.67
CA SER A 614 41.89 -30.87 19.65
C SER A 614 42.83 -31.12 20.84
N ALA A 615 43.11 -30.07 21.62
CA ALA A 615 43.60 -30.26 22.97
C ALA A 615 42.58 -31.07 23.81
N PRO A 616 43.01 -31.76 24.89
CA PRO A 616 42.08 -32.42 25.81
C PRO A 616 41.08 -31.45 26.43
N GLY A 617 39.82 -31.89 26.53
CA GLY A 617 38.79 -31.23 27.32
C GLY A 617 39.05 -31.33 28.84
N ASN A 618 38.01 -31.15 29.65
CA ASN A 618 38.14 -31.34 31.09
C ASN A 618 38.37 -32.81 31.44
N THR A 619 39.29 -33.08 32.38
CA THR A 619 39.52 -34.44 32.90
C THR A 619 38.52 -34.76 34.00
N VAL A 620 37.99 -35.99 34.02
CA VAL A 620 37.14 -36.50 35.11
C VAL A 620 37.73 -37.76 35.72
N ASN A 621 37.74 -37.82 37.05
CA ASN A 621 38.13 -39.02 37.79
C ASN A 621 36.88 -39.86 38.07
N CYS A 622 36.90 -41.15 37.72
CA CYS A 622 35.77 -42.05 37.89
C CYS A 622 36.20 -43.34 38.58
N PHE A 623 35.67 -43.59 39.78
CA PHE A 623 35.91 -44.83 40.53
C PHE A 623 34.95 -45.92 40.07
N VAL A 624 35.46 -47.03 39.54
CA VAL A 624 34.65 -48.18 39.12
C VAL A 624 34.82 -49.30 40.12
N GLY A 625 33.75 -49.68 40.81
CA GLY A 625 33.75 -50.70 41.86
C GLY A 625 32.80 -50.36 43.00
N ASP A 626 32.69 -51.27 43.97
CA ASP A 626 31.89 -51.02 45.17
C ASP A 626 32.55 -49.92 46.02
N THR A 627 31.76 -48.91 46.43
CA THR A 627 32.25 -47.86 47.35
C THR A 627 32.86 -48.50 48.60
N PRO A 628 34.14 -48.25 48.94
CA PRO A 628 34.72 -48.79 50.15
C PRO A 628 33.96 -48.23 51.37
N ASN A 629 33.47 -49.12 52.24
CA ASN A 629 33.05 -48.74 53.59
C ASN A 629 34.27 -48.20 54.34
N PHE A 630 34.51 -46.89 54.33
CA PHE A 630 35.51 -46.29 55.20
C PHE A 630 34.99 -46.38 56.65
N MET A 631 35.56 -47.31 57.42
CA MET A 631 35.47 -47.26 58.87
C MET A 631 36.15 -45.97 59.35
N VAL A 632 35.39 -45.12 60.02
CA VAL A 632 35.94 -43.98 60.78
C VAL A 632 36.85 -44.55 61.87
N TRP A 633 38.14 -44.22 61.80
CA TRP A 633 39.07 -44.49 62.91
C TRP A 633 38.74 -43.54 64.06
N VAL A 634 38.17 -44.07 65.15
CA VAL A 634 38.06 -43.35 66.42
C VAL A 634 39.29 -43.72 67.25
N GLY A 635 40.17 -42.75 67.51
CA GLY A 635 41.39 -42.99 68.28
C GLY A 635 41.09 -43.38 69.74
N PRO A 636 41.93 -44.22 70.37
CA PRO A 636 41.81 -44.51 71.78
C PRO A 636 42.33 -43.31 72.57
N ASP A 637 41.43 -42.59 73.25
CA ASP A 637 41.63 -41.86 74.52
C ASP A 637 40.70 -40.65 74.62
N ALA A 638 39.51 -40.85 75.19
CA ALA A 638 38.85 -39.88 76.05
C ALA A 638 37.78 -40.60 76.88
N THR A 639 38.16 -40.96 78.11
CA THR A 639 37.23 -41.19 79.21
C THR A 639 36.42 -39.91 79.48
N GLY A 640 35.09 -39.99 79.44
CA GLY A 640 34.19 -38.89 79.79
C GLY A 640 32.82 -39.06 79.18
#